data_AF-A0A9D6SPS2-F1
#
_entry.id   AF-A0A9D6SPS2-F1
#
_cell.length_a   1.000
_cell.length_b   1.000
_cell.length_c   1.000
_cell.angle_alpha   90.00
_cell.angle_beta   90.00
_cell.angle_gamma   90.00
#
_symmetry.space_group_name_H-M   'P 1'
#
loop_
_entity.id
_entity.type
_entity.pdbx_description
1 polymer ?
#
loop_
_entity_poly.entity_id
_entity_poly.type
_entity_poly.pdbx_seq_one_letter_code
_entity_poly.pdbx_strand_id
1 'polypeptide(L)'
;MRISLLTVPVETNYMDFLPEVRAETDILVPSTRSEGQLPVIPKIAIVSLIKWMERHGYTRDQYDYYDVDMLLPSDKELLDYFKSYNPTIIGLSAVVSTCYAQVKRISRLLRQACPDAWIVLGGSLTASSNLILRKTEVDICVVGDGEIAWVDFLDYVKARGRKKDFNALGNITGLAFLDDAGELRFTGYGKQIPAELNPFPDYDILKAGLRTRPQEFANYFRPGLGSTHFLTDPRSLEPHRRPMLAQLWSSKGCVARCTFCQRSTKGYRVLGVDSLDDHLKMLAKRFNVGYIHILDENFSSDREYAYELARTMKRHDMLWMASGVRVSSVDYDDIKFYKEHGCVSLKFGVESGSQKIMDVMEKKFTVERVFQTLKHCADLDVYSPLAVMVGMPGETCETAAETGRFLGRIAHMQGVDPQWLGLSCFYALPLTGTPLYVYGQQAGVIGKTPEKEEDYLLSVSGSGASKINYVNLNGANVRDVVWWDWLVKLEAQRTFFDLVKKTPLGEPGHMQRVLVSDREREIVGRALTLRKILDSVKNCNLRVVKAKIFYWVEDVLMERVVVPSRLVASLPRWLIYPLFKNLVYVNFLVQGYALRAFGKSFSLWKKWPAVEPVREAQKVHAREVQRVNVKLNIQRSLRRVVRERTREHPPASQTEANQDILSIGL
;
A
#
# COMPACT_ATOMS: atom_id res chain seq x y z
N MET A 1 -2.43 17.90 -31.67
CA MET A 1 -2.65 17.64 -30.22
C MET A 1 -1.49 16.80 -29.73
N ARG A 2 -0.84 17.18 -28.62
CA ARG A 2 0.28 16.44 -28.02
C ARG A 2 -0.09 16.03 -26.60
N ILE A 3 0.06 14.77 -26.26
CA ILE A 3 -0.41 14.17 -25.01
C ILE A 3 0.80 13.69 -24.22
N SER A 4 0.84 13.94 -22.92
CA SER A 4 1.87 13.36 -22.04
C SER A 4 1.20 12.60 -20.90
N LEU A 5 1.55 11.34 -20.72
CA LEU A 5 1.07 10.52 -19.61
C LEU A 5 2.19 10.33 -18.58
N LEU A 6 1.87 10.44 -17.30
CA LEU A 6 2.84 10.33 -16.23
C LEU A 6 2.28 9.56 -15.04
N THR A 7 3.15 8.75 -14.45
CA THR A 7 2.92 8.20 -13.11
C THR A 7 3.30 9.22 -12.06
N VAL A 8 2.60 9.24 -10.93
CA VAL A 8 2.98 10.04 -9.77
C VAL A 8 3.75 9.16 -8.78
N PRO A 9 4.90 9.61 -8.27
CA PRO A 9 5.63 8.90 -7.23
C PRO A 9 4.74 8.61 -6.03
N VAL A 10 4.61 7.33 -5.70
CA VAL A 10 4.06 6.94 -4.41
C VAL A 10 5.22 6.74 -3.46
N GLU A 11 5.39 7.67 -2.52
CA GLU A 11 6.25 7.51 -1.36
C GLU A 11 5.57 6.53 -0.39
N THR A 12 5.43 5.28 -0.80
CA THR A 12 4.94 4.23 0.09
C THR A 12 6.09 3.34 0.50
N ASN A 13 6.36 3.34 1.80
CA ASN A 13 6.93 2.19 2.49
C ASN A 13 5.90 1.04 2.47
N TYR A 14 5.43 0.61 1.29
CA TYR A 14 4.75 -0.69 1.16
C TYR A 14 5.73 -1.86 1.31
N MET A 15 7.02 -1.55 1.50
CA MET A 15 8.09 -2.50 1.74
C MET A 15 8.62 -2.33 3.17
N ASP A 16 7.92 -2.92 4.14
CA ASP A 16 8.60 -3.47 5.33
C ASP A 16 9.41 -4.75 4.97
N PHE A 17 9.61 -5.02 3.68
CA PHE A 17 10.59 -6.00 3.20
C PHE A 17 11.93 -5.29 2.97
N LEU A 18 12.73 -5.25 4.05
CA LEU A 18 14.19 -5.21 4.09
C LEU A 18 14.93 -4.08 3.34
N PRO A 19 15.81 -3.32 4.02
CA PRO A 19 16.80 -2.48 3.37
C PRO A 19 18.09 -3.26 3.08
N GLU A 20 18.52 -3.32 1.83
CA GLU A 20 19.96 -3.33 1.51
C GLU A 20 20.36 -1.91 1.12
N VAL A 21 21.57 -1.49 1.51
CA VAL A 21 22.16 -0.21 1.11
C VAL A 21 23.62 -0.42 0.76
N ARG A 22 23.99 -0.03 -0.46
CA ARG A 22 25.35 0.38 -0.78
C ARG A 22 25.50 1.88 -0.49
N ALA A 23 26.58 2.23 0.19
CA ALA A 23 27.04 3.60 0.31
C ALA A 23 28.09 3.83 -0.78
N GLU A 24 27.96 4.93 -1.54
CA GLU A 24 29.05 5.85 -1.88
C GLU A 24 28.55 6.98 -2.80
N THR A 25 29.07 8.19 -2.56
CA THR A 25 28.95 9.46 -3.30
C THR A 25 27.93 10.52 -2.81
N ASP A 26 28.46 11.73 -2.60
CA ASP A 26 27.82 12.95 -2.10
C ASP A 26 26.88 13.62 -3.12
N ILE A 27 25.84 12.92 -3.57
CA ILE A 27 24.77 13.51 -4.41
C ILE A 27 23.40 13.14 -3.83
N LEU A 28 22.63 14.17 -3.46
CA LEU A 28 21.27 14.09 -2.89
C LEU A 28 20.23 13.66 -3.94
N VAL A 29 20.18 12.36 -4.24
CA VAL A 29 19.08 11.64 -4.91
C VAL A 29 19.06 10.24 -4.27
N PRO A 30 17.91 9.61 -3.94
CA PRO A 30 17.93 8.19 -3.62
C PRO A 30 18.37 7.45 -4.88
N SER A 31 19.60 6.97 -4.88
CA SER A 31 20.14 6.13 -5.96
C SER A 31 19.30 4.86 -6.04
N THR A 32 18.51 4.77 -7.11
CA THR A 32 17.72 3.60 -7.54
C THR A 32 16.54 3.23 -6.63
N ARG A 33 15.33 3.22 -7.20
CA ARG A 33 14.08 2.78 -6.56
C ARG A 33 14.03 1.25 -6.30
N SER A 34 15.17 0.60 -6.41
CA SER A 34 15.30 -0.82 -6.69
C SER A 34 16.48 -1.40 -5.93
N GLU A 35 16.39 -1.32 -4.59
CA GLU A 35 17.20 -2.13 -3.66
C GLU A 35 16.35 -3.18 -2.91
N GLY A 36 15.03 -3.27 -3.16
CA GLY A 36 14.14 -4.24 -2.51
C GLY A 36 14.09 -5.62 -3.20
N GLN A 37 13.68 -6.65 -2.45
CA GLN A 37 13.61 -8.07 -2.89
C GLN A 37 12.57 -8.35 -3.99
N LEU A 38 11.57 -7.48 -4.16
CA LEU A 38 10.50 -7.62 -5.15
C LEU A 38 10.69 -6.65 -6.33
N PRO A 39 10.23 -7.01 -7.55
CA PRO A 39 10.25 -6.10 -8.69
C PRO A 39 9.35 -4.89 -8.48
N VAL A 40 9.66 -3.81 -9.19
CA VAL A 40 8.78 -2.64 -9.28
C VAL A 40 7.51 -3.03 -10.04
N ILE A 41 6.37 -2.62 -9.48
CA ILE A 41 5.04 -2.87 -10.04
C ILE A 41 4.92 -2.24 -11.44
N PRO A 42 4.59 -3.01 -12.49
CA PRO A 42 4.30 -2.51 -13.82
C PRO A 42 3.16 -1.48 -13.83
N LYS A 43 3.27 -0.43 -14.65
CA LYS A 43 2.32 0.70 -14.67
C LYS A 43 1.10 0.40 -15.53
N ILE A 44 0.33 -0.62 -15.11
CA ILE A 44 -0.76 -1.18 -15.94
C ILE A 44 -1.85 -0.16 -16.29
N ALA A 45 -2.14 0.80 -15.40
CA ALA A 45 -3.10 1.86 -15.70
C ALA A 45 -2.66 2.70 -16.92
N ILE A 46 -1.38 3.06 -17.00
CA ILE A 46 -0.83 3.80 -18.14
C ILE A 46 -0.86 2.94 -19.41
N VAL A 47 -0.47 1.66 -19.31
CA VAL A 47 -0.54 0.72 -20.44
C VAL A 47 -1.98 0.61 -20.95
N SER A 48 -2.96 0.49 -20.06
CA SER A 48 -4.39 0.44 -20.40
C SER A 48 -4.86 1.68 -21.14
N LEU A 49 -4.51 2.88 -20.63
CA LEU A 49 -4.84 4.14 -21.29
C LEU A 49 -4.23 4.23 -22.70
N ILE A 50 -2.94 3.90 -22.84
CA ILE A 50 -2.25 3.94 -24.14
C ILE A 50 -2.86 2.93 -25.12
N LYS A 51 -3.12 1.69 -24.70
CA LYS A 51 -3.74 0.68 -25.58
C LYS A 51 -5.15 1.08 -26.00
N TRP A 52 -5.91 1.70 -25.10
CA TRP A 52 -7.24 2.20 -25.41
C TRP A 52 -7.19 3.39 -26.38
N MET A 53 -6.23 4.31 -26.20
CA MET A 53 -5.93 5.39 -27.15
C MET A 53 -5.55 4.83 -28.53
N GLU A 54 -4.61 3.89 -28.61
CA GLU A 54 -4.19 3.25 -29.88
C GLU A 54 -5.39 2.65 -30.63
N ARG A 55 -6.33 2.02 -29.92
CA ARG A 55 -7.58 1.47 -30.50
C ARG A 55 -8.53 2.54 -31.06
N HIS A 56 -8.43 3.78 -30.58
CA HIS A 56 -9.26 4.92 -31.02
C HIS A 56 -8.53 5.86 -31.97
N GLY A 57 -7.47 5.36 -32.63
CA GLY A 57 -6.79 6.08 -33.71
C GLY A 57 -5.72 7.07 -33.23
N TYR A 58 -5.32 7.02 -31.96
CA TYR A 58 -4.18 7.79 -31.47
C TYR A 58 -2.87 7.07 -31.78
N THR A 59 -1.92 7.77 -32.39
CA THR A 59 -0.64 7.21 -32.85
C THR A 59 0.52 7.61 -31.95
N ARG A 60 1.63 6.85 -32.01
CA ARG A 60 2.82 7.02 -31.15
C ARG A 60 3.48 8.40 -31.21
N ASP A 61 3.30 9.14 -32.31
CA ASP A 61 3.78 10.52 -32.48
C ASP A 61 2.92 11.55 -31.72
N GLN A 62 1.72 11.17 -31.28
CA GLN A 62 0.78 12.07 -30.60
C GLN A 62 0.88 12.03 -29.08
N TYR A 63 1.57 11.04 -28.50
CA TYR A 63 1.74 10.92 -27.06
C TYR A 63 3.14 10.52 -26.63
N ASP A 64 3.53 10.93 -25.42
CA ASP A 64 4.72 10.45 -24.72
C ASP A 64 4.35 9.93 -23.32
N TYR A 65 5.17 9.05 -22.78
CA TYR A 65 5.03 8.50 -21.44
C TYR A 65 6.28 8.83 -20.62
N TYR A 66 6.09 9.33 -19.40
CA TYR A 66 7.17 9.58 -18.45
C TYR A 66 6.89 8.88 -17.11
N ASP A 67 7.68 7.83 -16.82
CA ASP A 67 7.61 7.09 -15.56
C ASP A 67 8.33 7.83 -14.42
N VAL A 68 7.78 8.96 -13.97
CA VAL A 68 8.32 9.75 -12.85
C VAL A 68 8.41 8.91 -11.57
N ASP A 69 7.50 7.95 -11.43
CA ASP A 69 7.46 7.04 -10.28
C ASP A 69 8.73 6.18 -10.29
N MET A 70 9.10 5.52 -11.39
CA MET A 70 10.36 4.77 -11.51
C MET A 70 11.60 5.66 -11.43
N LEU A 71 11.56 6.78 -12.16
CA LEU A 71 12.74 7.60 -12.46
C LEU A 71 13.07 8.62 -11.37
N LEU A 72 12.12 9.05 -10.54
CA LEU A 72 12.32 10.08 -9.51
C LEU A 72 13.14 11.30 -9.99
N PRO A 73 12.79 11.92 -11.14
CA PRO A 73 13.54 13.04 -11.68
C PRO A 73 13.52 14.24 -10.74
N SER A 74 14.55 15.07 -10.85
CA SER A 74 14.61 16.39 -10.23
C SER A 74 13.54 17.33 -10.80
N ASP A 75 13.18 18.37 -10.05
CA ASP A 75 12.25 19.41 -10.53
C ASP A 75 12.72 20.03 -11.85
N LYS A 76 14.03 20.24 -11.97
CA LYS A 76 14.65 20.79 -13.18
C LYS A 76 14.46 19.86 -14.38
N GLU A 77 14.77 18.57 -14.25
CA GLU A 77 14.60 17.59 -15.33
C GLU A 77 13.14 17.49 -15.79
N LEU A 78 12.20 17.57 -14.83
CA LEU A 78 10.77 17.56 -15.14
C LEU A 78 10.38 18.83 -15.93
N LEU A 79 10.77 20.01 -15.44
CA LEU A 79 10.51 21.30 -16.11
C LEU A 79 11.11 21.36 -17.52
N ASP A 80 12.38 20.99 -17.67
CA ASP A 80 13.10 21.05 -18.94
C ASP A 80 12.45 20.12 -19.98
N TYR A 81 12.03 18.92 -19.57
CA TYR A 81 11.28 18.03 -20.44
C TYR A 81 9.97 18.64 -20.91
N PHE A 82 9.14 19.14 -20.00
CA PHE A 82 7.81 19.60 -20.36
C PHE A 82 7.84 20.86 -21.21
N LYS A 83 8.81 21.75 -20.99
CA LYS A 83 9.06 22.90 -21.86
C LYS A 83 9.46 22.46 -23.28
N SER A 84 10.28 21.41 -23.39
CA SER A 84 10.73 20.89 -24.69
C SER A 84 9.61 20.14 -25.43
N TYR A 85 8.90 19.24 -24.75
CA TYR A 85 7.83 18.44 -25.38
C TYR A 85 6.59 19.29 -25.69
N ASN A 86 6.29 20.25 -24.83
CA ASN A 86 5.18 21.20 -24.92
C ASN A 86 3.81 20.51 -25.21
N PRO A 87 3.34 19.61 -24.32
CA PRO A 87 2.07 18.92 -24.49
C PRO A 87 0.88 19.87 -24.33
N THR A 88 -0.20 19.59 -25.06
CA THR A 88 -1.50 20.28 -24.89
C THR A 88 -2.36 19.63 -23.81
N ILE A 89 -2.10 18.36 -23.48
CA ILE A 89 -2.82 17.59 -22.46
C ILE A 89 -1.82 16.75 -21.68
N ILE A 90 -1.93 16.75 -20.35
CA ILE A 90 -1.06 16.01 -19.44
C ILE A 90 -1.92 15.17 -18.49
N GLY A 91 -1.78 13.85 -18.54
CA GLY A 91 -2.46 12.90 -17.66
C GLY A 91 -1.55 12.43 -16.52
N LEU A 92 -2.02 12.53 -15.29
CA LEU A 92 -1.34 12.11 -14.07
C LEU A 92 -2.03 10.87 -13.48
N SER A 93 -1.27 9.81 -13.19
CA SER A 93 -1.76 8.60 -12.51
C SER A 93 -1.36 8.61 -11.03
N ALA A 94 -2.34 8.87 -10.16
CA ALA A 94 -2.20 9.00 -8.70
C ALA A 94 -2.94 7.85 -7.98
N VAL A 95 -2.22 6.75 -7.74
CA VAL A 95 -2.84 5.45 -7.40
C VAL A 95 -3.30 5.29 -5.95
N VAL A 96 -2.84 6.13 -5.02
CA VAL A 96 -3.18 6.06 -3.57
C VAL A 96 -3.16 7.44 -2.93
N SER A 97 -3.96 7.67 -1.89
CA SER A 97 -4.08 8.98 -1.23
C SER A 97 -2.76 9.53 -0.64
N THR A 98 -1.78 8.66 -0.35
CA THR A 98 -0.46 9.06 0.18
C THR A 98 0.47 9.71 -0.86
N CYS A 99 0.04 9.84 -2.12
CA CYS A 99 0.79 10.56 -3.15
C CYS A 99 0.37 12.04 -3.32
N TYR A 100 -0.56 12.55 -2.50
CA TYR A 100 -1.11 13.91 -2.64
C TYR A 100 -0.03 15.00 -2.71
N ALA A 101 0.98 14.98 -1.83
CA ALA A 101 2.07 15.97 -1.86
C ALA A 101 2.83 15.98 -3.20
N GLN A 102 3.03 14.80 -3.80
CA GLN A 102 3.68 14.69 -5.11
C GLN A 102 2.78 15.19 -6.23
N VAL A 103 1.46 14.94 -6.18
CA VAL A 103 0.49 15.54 -7.11
C VAL A 103 0.52 17.07 -7.02
N LYS A 104 0.51 17.63 -5.80
CA LYS A 104 0.57 19.08 -5.59
C LYS A 104 1.87 19.68 -6.14
N ARG A 105 3.02 19.07 -5.85
CA ARG A 105 4.33 19.49 -6.38
C ARG A 105 4.38 19.41 -7.90
N ILE A 106 4.04 18.25 -8.47
CA ILE A 106 4.17 17.97 -9.90
C ILE A 106 3.20 18.86 -10.69
N SER A 107 1.93 18.95 -10.31
CA SER A 107 0.95 19.80 -11.02
C SER A 107 1.40 21.26 -11.11
N ARG A 108 2.02 21.81 -10.06
CA ARG A 108 2.64 23.15 -10.07
C ARG A 108 3.75 23.28 -11.12
N LEU A 109 4.66 22.31 -11.17
CA LEU A 109 5.76 22.29 -12.14
C LEU A 109 5.22 22.16 -13.57
N LEU A 110 4.20 21.33 -13.78
CA LEU A 110 3.55 21.18 -15.08
C LEU A 110 2.90 22.48 -15.55
N ARG A 111 2.16 23.18 -14.67
CA ARG A 111 1.57 24.47 -15.00
C ARG A 111 2.62 25.52 -15.31
N GLN A 112 3.74 25.53 -14.61
CA GLN A 112 4.87 26.41 -14.88
C GLN A 112 5.51 26.13 -16.25
N ALA A 113 5.66 24.86 -16.63
CA ALA A 113 6.27 24.47 -17.90
C ALA A 113 5.31 24.62 -19.09
N CYS A 114 4.03 24.34 -18.89
CA CYS A 114 3.00 24.33 -19.91
C CYS A 114 1.72 25.04 -19.40
N PRO A 115 1.69 26.39 -19.39
CA PRO A 115 0.57 27.17 -18.85
C PRO A 115 -0.77 26.81 -19.47
N ASP A 116 -0.77 26.49 -20.77
CA ASP A 116 -1.97 26.21 -21.58
C ASP A 116 -2.28 24.72 -21.76
N ALA A 117 -1.57 23.81 -21.05
CA ALA A 117 -1.91 22.39 -21.07
C ALA A 117 -3.11 22.07 -20.17
N TRP A 118 -3.99 21.18 -20.60
CA TRP A 118 -4.96 20.55 -19.70
C TRP A 118 -4.20 19.61 -18.75
N ILE A 119 -4.40 19.75 -17.44
CA ILE A 119 -3.85 18.81 -16.45
C ILE A 119 -4.98 17.92 -15.93
N VAL A 120 -4.90 16.63 -16.21
CA VAL A 120 -5.93 15.65 -15.87
C VAL A 120 -5.37 14.65 -14.89
N LEU A 121 -6.07 14.39 -13.78
CA LEU A 121 -5.65 13.45 -12.76
C LEU A 121 -6.57 12.22 -12.76
N GLY A 122 -6.00 11.02 -12.76
CA GLY A 122 -6.73 9.77 -12.52
C GLY A 122 -6.13 8.97 -11.36
N GLY A 123 -6.79 7.86 -11.01
CA GLY A 123 -6.39 6.99 -9.91
C GLY A 123 -7.14 7.28 -8.61
N SER A 124 -6.93 6.45 -7.59
CA SER A 124 -7.78 6.42 -6.39
C SER A 124 -7.81 7.73 -5.59
N LEU A 125 -6.77 8.57 -5.71
CA LEU A 125 -6.73 9.88 -5.05
C LEU A 125 -7.90 10.78 -5.50
N THR A 126 -8.48 10.58 -6.69
CA THR A 126 -9.62 11.38 -7.19
C THR A 126 -10.90 11.20 -6.37
N ALA A 127 -10.95 10.30 -5.39
CA ALA A 127 -11.95 10.33 -4.33
C ALA A 127 -11.98 11.66 -3.53
N SER A 128 -10.90 12.44 -3.56
CA SER A 128 -10.82 13.81 -3.02
C SER A 128 -10.82 14.88 -4.12
N SER A 129 -11.58 14.70 -5.20
CA SER A 129 -11.62 15.64 -6.34
C SER A 129 -11.91 17.09 -5.92
N ASN A 130 -12.78 17.33 -4.94
CA ASN A 130 -13.10 18.68 -4.46
C ASN A 130 -11.85 19.43 -3.97
N LEU A 131 -11.03 18.75 -3.16
CA LEU A 131 -9.75 19.27 -2.69
C LEU A 131 -8.80 19.50 -3.87
N ILE A 132 -8.61 18.48 -4.70
CA ILE A 132 -7.59 18.44 -5.75
C ILE A 132 -7.80 19.60 -6.73
N LEU A 133 -9.03 19.79 -7.20
CA LEU A 133 -9.38 20.84 -8.16
C LEU A 133 -9.25 22.26 -7.59
N ARG A 134 -9.20 22.42 -6.26
CA ARG A 134 -9.09 23.73 -5.58
C ARG A 134 -7.70 24.04 -5.05
N LYS A 135 -6.89 23.02 -4.75
CA LYS A 135 -5.58 23.15 -4.07
C LYS A 135 -4.39 22.72 -4.91
N THR A 136 -4.63 22.32 -6.15
CA THR A 136 -3.60 21.94 -7.13
C THR A 136 -3.89 22.57 -8.48
N GLU A 137 -2.98 22.41 -9.44
CA GLU A 137 -3.15 22.94 -10.81
C GLU A 137 -3.95 22.00 -11.74
N VAL A 138 -4.56 20.94 -11.19
CA VAL A 138 -5.36 19.96 -11.93
C VAL A 138 -6.67 20.59 -12.42
N ASP A 139 -6.96 20.44 -13.71
CA ASP A 139 -8.17 20.96 -14.35
C ASP A 139 -9.36 19.98 -14.28
N ILE A 140 -9.09 18.67 -14.43
CA ILE A 140 -10.10 17.61 -14.51
C ILE A 140 -9.62 16.40 -13.70
N CYS A 141 -10.51 15.78 -12.94
CA CYS A 141 -10.29 14.47 -12.34
C CYS A 141 -11.08 13.39 -13.09
N VAL A 142 -10.44 12.25 -13.35
CA VAL A 142 -11.07 11.02 -13.88
C VAL A 142 -11.27 10.05 -12.72
N VAL A 143 -12.52 9.70 -12.44
CA VAL A 143 -12.91 8.92 -11.26
C VAL A 143 -13.43 7.55 -11.67
N GLY A 144 -12.79 6.48 -11.16
CA GLY A 144 -13.11 5.10 -11.52
C GLY A 144 -12.24 4.57 -12.67
N ASP A 145 -12.80 3.70 -13.51
CA ASP A 145 -12.12 3.22 -14.72
C ASP A 145 -11.97 4.36 -15.73
N GLY A 146 -10.72 4.62 -16.12
CA GLY A 146 -10.36 5.84 -16.83
C GLY A 146 -10.28 5.69 -18.34
N GLU A 147 -10.25 4.48 -18.87
CA GLU A 147 -9.98 4.21 -20.29
C GLU A 147 -10.95 4.95 -21.21
N ILE A 148 -12.26 4.75 -21.02
CA ILE A 148 -13.31 5.39 -21.84
C ILE A 148 -13.35 6.90 -21.60
N ALA A 149 -13.43 7.33 -20.33
CA ALA A 149 -13.53 8.74 -19.96
C ALA A 149 -12.33 9.57 -20.45
N TRP A 150 -11.14 8.97 -20.47
CA TRP A 150 -9.93 9.58 -20.97
C TRP A 150 -10.03 9.87 -22.47
N VAL A 151 -10.40 8.88 -23.29
CA VAL A 151 -10.53 9.07 -24.74
C VAL A 151 -11.68 10.03 -25.08
N ASP A 152 -12.83 9.92 -24.41
CA ASP A 152 -13.94 10.85 -24.57
C ASP A 152 -13.50 12.30 -24.27
N PHE A 153 -12.66 12.47 -23.24
CA PHE A 153 -12.06 13.78 -22.92
C PHE A 153 -11.04 14.24 -23.96
N LEU A 154 -10.21 13.35 -24.51
CA LEU A 154 -9.29 13.71 -25.59
C LEU A 154 -10.06 14.17 -26.84
N ASP A 155 -11.16 13.51 -27.18
CA ASP A 155 -12.01 13.87 -28.31
C ASP A 155 -12.73 15.21 -28.07
N TYR A 156 -13.15 15.47 -26.83
CA TYR A 156 -13.62 16.80 -26.42
C TYR A 156 -12.57 17.88 -26.67
N VAL A 157 -11.32 17.67 -26.25
CA VAL A 157 -10.24 18.65 -26.45
C VAL A 157 -9.89 18.79 -27.94
N LYS A 158 -9.94 17.71 -28.72
CA LYS A 158 -9.74 17.75 -30.17
C LYS A 158 -10.79 18.63 -30.86
N ALA A 159 -12.04 18.58 -30.42
CA ALA A 159 -13.14 19.35 -30.99
C ALA A 159 -13.20 20.81 -30.48
N ARG A 160 -12.81 21.07 -29.23
CA ARG A 160 -13.08 22.35 -28.54
C ARG A 160 -11.83 23.06 -28.00
N GLY A 161 -10.66 22.45 -28.10
CA GLY A 161 -9.40 22.97 -27.55
C GLY A 161 -9.44 23.14 -26.03
N ARG A 162 -9.04 24.33 -25.55
CA ARG A 162 -8.99 24.67 -24.11
C ARG A 162 -10.28 25.29 -23.58
N LYS A 163 -11.30 25.49 -24.42
CA LYS A 163 -12.58 26.05 -23.97
C LYS A 163 -13.22 25.10 -22.95
N LYS A 164 -13.69 25.64 -21.82
CA LYS A 164 -14.43 24.88 -20.77
C LYS A 164 -15.94 24.99 -21.04
N ASP A 165 -16.47 24.11 -21.89
CA ASP A 165 -17.89 23.92 -22.13
C ASP A 165 -18.41 22.88 -21.13
N PHE A 166 -18.93 23.36 -20.00
CA PHE A 166 -19.32 22.53 -18.87
C PHE A 166 -20.48 21.58 -19.19
N ASN A 167 -21.35 21.92 -20.15
CA ASN A 167 -22.42 21.02 -20.60
C ASN A 167 -21.84 19.84 -21.37
N ALA A 168 -20.92 20.09 -22.30
CA ALA A 168 -20.25 19.04 -23.03
C ALA A 168 -19.34 18.18 -22.13
N LEU A 169 -18.63 18.78 -21.17
CA LEU A 169 -17.89 18.04 -20.14
C LEU A 169 -18.82 17.21 -19.25
N GLY A 170 -20.00 17.75 -18.91
CA GLY A 170 -21.03 17.07 -18.12
C GLY A 170 -21.58 15.79 -18.75
N ASN A 171 -21.49 15.67 -20.08
CA ASN A 171 -21.92 14.48 -20.82
C ASN A 171 -20.88 13.34 -20.83
N ILE A 172 -19.64 13.61 -20.40
CA ILE A 172 -18.59 12.59 -20.32
C ILE A 172 -18.67 11.95 -18.94
N THR A 173 -19.16 10.71 -18.86
CA THR A 173 -19.22 9.93 -17.60
C THR A 173 -17.81 9.63 -17.09
N GLY A 174 -17.58 9.83 -15.79
CA GLY A 174 -16.27 9.57 -15.16
C GLY A 174 -15.46 10.82 -14.83
N LEU A 175 -15.99 12.02 -15.03
CA LEU A 175 -15.29 13.27 -14.77
C LEU A 175 -15.75 13.93 -13.48
N ALA A 176 -14.81 14.58 -12.82
CA ALA A 176 -15.07 15.60 -11.80
C ALA A 176 -14.32 16.89 -12.14
N PHE A 177 -15.00 18.03 -12.04
CA PHE A 177 -14.48 19.35 -12.39
C PHE A 177 -15.24 20.46 -11.65
N LEU A 178 -14.68 21.67 -11.63
CA LEU A 178 -15.36 22.87 -11.14
C LEU A 178 -16.05 23.58 -12.30
N ASP A 179 -17.32 23.94 -12.15
CA ASP A 179 -18.03 24.76 -13.14
C ASP A 179 -17.69 26.26 -13.02
N ASP A 180 -18.37 27.11 -13.79
CA ASP A 180 -18.21 28.57 -13.78
C ASP A 180 -18.58 29.22 -12.44
N ALA A 181 -19.53 28.64 -11.72
CA ALA A 181 -19.88 29.03 -10.35
C ALA A 181 -18.85 28.55 -9.31
N GLY A 182 -17.87 27.73 -9.72
CA GLY A 182 -16.91 27.11 -8.83
C GLY A 182 -17.48 25.95 -8.03
N GLU A 183 -18.62 25.38 -8.45
CA GLU A 183 -19.25 24.22 -7.84
C GLU A 183 -18.67 22.91 -8.39
N LEU A 184 -18.53 21.90 -7.52
CA LEU A 184 -18.04 20.59 -7.92
C LEU A 184 -19.11 19.84 -8.72
N ARG A 185 -18.82 19.56 -9.98
CA ARG A 185 -19.57 18.64 -10.83
C ARG A 185 -18.91 17.28 -10.81
N PHE A 186 -19.72 16.23 -10.69
CA PHE A 186 -19.31 14.84 -10.80
C PHE A 186 -20.30 14.11 -11.70
N THR A 187 -19.81 13.52 -12.79
CA THR A 187 -20.64 12.93 -13.86
C THR A 187 -20.84 11.42 -13.69
N GLY A 188 -20.61 10.90 -12.47
CA GLY A 188 -20.65 9.48 -12.17
C GLY A 188 -19.29 8.79 -12.38
N TYR A 189 -19.20 7.53 -11.95
CA TYR A 189 -17.97 6.74 -12.07
C TYR A 189 -17.74 6.27 -13.51
N GLY A 190 -16.48 6.29 -13.94
CA GLY A 190 -16.06 5.91 -15.28
C GLY A 190 -16.49 4.50 -15.66
N LYS A 191 -16.82 4.33 -16.94
CA LYS A 191 -17.31 3.06 -17.49
C LYS A 191 -16.14 2.09 -17.70
N GLN A 192 -16.44 0.81 -17.49
CA GLN A 192 -15.47 -0.26 -17.67
C GLN A 192 -15.38 -0.66 -19.14
N ILE A 193 -14.16 -0.88 -19.62
CA ILE A 193 -13.93 -1.57 -20.89
C ILE A 193 -14.24 -3.07 -20.74
N PRO A 194 -14.56 -3.77 -21.84
CA PRO A 194 -14.67 -5.23 -21.84
C PRO A 194 -13.42 -5.91 -21.26
N ALA A 195 -13.61 -7.06 -20.60
CA ALA A 195 -12.59 -7.73 -19.80
C ALA A 195 -11.40 -8.22 -20.65
N GLU A 196 -11.70 -8.72 -21.84
CA GLU A 196 -10.78 -9.19 -22.88
C GLU A 196 -9.88 -8.10 -23.45
N LEU A 197 -10.24 -6.83 -23.26
CA LEU A 197 -9.46 -5.68 -23.72
C LEU A 197 -8.51 -5.14 -22.63
N ASN A 198 -8.59 -5.63 -21.39
CA ASN A 198 -7.62 -5.28 -20.35
C ASN A 198 -6.25 -5.84 -20.73
N PRO A 199 -5.21 -5.01 -20.83
CA PRO A 199 -3.90 -5.49 -21.23
C PRO A 199 -3.14 -6.12 -20.05
N PHE A 200 -2.26 -7.06 -20.39
CA PHE A 200 -1.10 -7.39 -19.55
C PHE A 200 -0.02 -6.29 -19.67
N PRO A 201 1.00 -6.27 -18.81
CA PRO A 201 2.10 -5.32 -18.93
C PRO A 201 2.72 -5.31 -20.34
N ASP A 202 2.77 -4.14 -20.98
CA ASP A 202 3.48 -3.94 -22.24
C ASP A 202 4.86 -3.36 -21.94
N TYR A 203 5.88 -4.23 -21.95
CA TYR A 203 7.23 -3.86 -21.58
C TYR A 203 7.91 -2.89 -22.56
N ASP A 204 7.45 -2.81 -23.80
CA ASP A 204 7.98 -1.87 -24.77
C ASP A 204 7.43 -0.46 -24.50
N ILE A 205 6.15 -0.33 -24.10
CA ILE A 205 5.58 0.91 -23.53
C ILE A 205 6.32 1.30 -22.25
N LEU A 206 6.50 0.37 -21.31
CA LEU A 206 7.13 0.68 -20.03
C LEU A 206 8.58 1.12 -20.20
N LYS A 207 9.32 0.49 -21.12
CA LYS A 207 10.70 0.89 -21.45
C LYS A 207 10.75 2.27 -22.09
N ALA A 208 9.80 2.63 -22.96
CA ALA A 208 9.72 3.97 -23.53
C ALA A 208 9.58 5.05 -22.44
N GLY A 209 8.85 4.74 -21.37
CA GLY A 209 8.67 5.61 -20.20
C GLY A 209 9.95 5.97 -19.44
N LEU A 210 11.04 5.22 -19.66
CA LEU A 210 12.31 5.38 -18.95
C LEU A 210 13.27 6.37 -19.64
N ARG A 211 13.00 6.70 -20.90
CA ARG A 211 13.64 7.79 -21.65
C ARG A 211 15.17 7.72 -21.60
N THR A 212 15.82 8.66 -20.92
CA THR A 212 17.28 8.77 -20.82
C THR A 212 17.92 7.72 -19.91
N ARG A 213 17.12 6.91 -19.21
CA ARG A 213 17.59 5.93 -18.22
C ARG A 213 17.05 4.52 -18.49
N PRO A 214 17.31 3.94 -19.68
CA PRO A 214 16.80 2.62 -20.04
C PRO A 214 17.32 1.48 -19.13
N GLN A 215 18.41 1.68 -18.40
CA GLN A 215 18.94 0.70 -17.44
C GLN A 215 17.97 0.41 -16.28
N GLU A 216 17.09 1.37 -15.92
CA GLU A 216 16.08 1.20 -14.86
C GLU A 216 15.01 0.16 -15.27
N PHE A 217 14.98 -0.25 -16.54
CA PHE A 217 14.10 -1.31 -17.03
C PHE A 217 14.31 -2.63 -16.29
N ALA A 218 15.54 -2.89 -15.83
CA ALA A 218 15.86 -4.06 -15.02
C ALA A 218 15.04 -4.13 -13.72
N ASN A 219 14.54 -3.00 -13.22
CA ASN A 219 13.76 -2.94 -11.97
C ASN A 219 12.39 -3.62 -12.07
N TYR A 220 11.90 -3.88 -13.29
CA TYR A 220 10.70 -4.68 -13.51
C TYR A 220 10.92 -6.18 -13.29
N PHE A 221 12.15 -6.61 -13.04
CA PHE A 221 12.52 -8.00 -12.82
C PHE A 221 13.44 -8.13 -11.60
N ARG A 222 13.37 -9.25 -10.88
CA ARG A 222 14.27 -9.57 -9.76
C ARG A 222 14.69 -11.03 -9.77
N PRO A 223 15.81 -11.42 -9.14
CA PRO A 223 16.05 -12.82 -8.84
C PRO A 223 14.92 -13.36 -7.95
N GLY A 224 14.24 -14.44 -8.37
CA GLY A 224 13.14 -15.04 -7.60
C GLY A 224 13.59 -15.55 -6.23
N LEU A 225 14.79 -16.12 -6.16
CA LEU A 225 15.42 -16.55 -4.91
C LEU A 225 15.82 -15.39 -3.98
N GLY A 226 15.75 -14.14 -4.46
CA GLY A 226 15.87 -12.96 -3.62
C GLY A 226 14.64 -12.73 -2.74
N SER A 227 13.51 -13.41 -2.99
CA SER A 227 12.30 -13.32 -2.19
C SER A 227 12.12 -14.53 -1.28
N THR A 228 11.84 -14.29 0.00
CA THR A 228 11.53 -15.35 0.98
C THR A 228 10.39 -16.26 0.50
N HIS A 229 9.41 -15.71 -0.24
CA HIS A 229 8.28 -16.46 -0.75
C HIS A 229 8.70 -17.66 -1.60
N PHE A 230 9.58 -17.45 -2.59
CA PHE A 230 10.05 -18.53 -3.46
C PHE A 230 11.10 -19.40 -2.78
N LEU A 231 11.94 -18.82 -1.92
CA LEU A 231 12.99 -19.56 -1.22
C LEU A 231 12.43 -20.65 -0.28
N THR A 232 11.22 -20.47 0.24
CA THR A 232 10.53 -21.47 1.08
C THR A 232 10.09 -22.72 0.34
N ASP A 233 10.10 -22.73 -0.99
CA ASP A 233 9.72 -23.89 -1.79
C ASP A 233 10.96 -24.55 -2.43
N PRO A 234 11.26 -25.83 -2.15
CA PRO A 234 12.43 -26.51 -2.71
C PRO A 234 12.47 -26.54 -4.24
N ARG A 235 11.31 -26.49 -4.93
CA ARG A 235 11.24 -26.48 -6.40
C ARG A 235 11.94 -25.26 -6.99
N SER A 236 12.05 -24.17 -6.24
CA SER A 236 12.77 -22.97 -6.65
C SER A 236 14.29 -23.19 -6.76
N LEU A 237 14.83 -24.24 -6.13
CA LEU A 237 16.26 -24.57 -6.15
C LEU A 237 16.62 -25.56 -7.27
N GLU A 238 15.65 -25.98 -8.08
CA GLU A 238 15.90 -26.91 -9.18
C GLU A 238 16.76 -26.26 -10.29
N PRO A 239 17.82 -26.93 -10.79
CA PRO A 239 18.79 -26.30 -11.70
C PRO A 239 18.23 -25.76 -13.02
N HIS A 240 17.09 -26.29 -13.48
CA HIS A 240 16.45 -25.88 -14.74
C HIS A 240 15.63 -24.58 -14.60
N ARG A 241 15.42 -24.08 -13.38
CA ARG A 241 14.55 -22.92 -13.11
C ARG A 241 15.17 -21.65 -13.68
N ARG A 242 14.34 -20.92 -14.45
CA ARG A 242 14.69 -19.57 -14.88
C ARG A 242 14.74 -18.64 -13.66
N PRO A 243 15.75 -17.76 -13.53
CA PRO A 243 16.04 -17.09 -12.27
C PRO A 243 15.16 -15.87 -12.00
N MET A 244 14.51 -15.29 -13.02
CA MET A 244 13.86 -13.98 -12.88
C MET A 244 12.40 -14.07 -12.42
N LEU A 245 12.01 -13.09 -11.63
CA LEU A 245 10.68 -12.83 -11.09
C LEU A 245 10.10 -11.59 -11.77
N ALA A 246 8.87 -11.72 -12.27
CA ALA A 246 8.05 -10.62 -12.76
C ALA A 246 6.74 -10.50 -11.98
N GLN A 247 6.06 -9.37 -12.10
CA GLN A 247 4.75 -9.14 -11.48
C GLN A 247 3.69 -8.90 -12.55
N LEU A 248 2.46 -9.37 -12.31
CA LEU A 248 1.31 -9.10 -13.17
C LEU A 248 0.00 -9.10 -12.38
N TRP A 249 -1.04 -8.56 -13.00
CA TRP A 249 -2.41 -8.77 -12.59
C TRP A 249 -3.05 -9.79 -13.51
N SER A 250 -3.83 -10.70 -12.93
CA SER A 250 -4.73 -11.61 -13.63
C SER A 250 -6.20 -11.20 -13.50
N SER A 251 -6.51 -10.23 -12.65
CA SER A 251 -7.83 -9.62 -12.52
C SER A 251 -7.74 -8.15 -12.08
N LYS A 252 -8.82 -7.40 -12.32
CA LYS A 252 -9.01 -6.01 -11.87
C LYS A 252 -10.13 -5.97 -10.84
N GLY A 253 -9.85 -5.40 -9.67
CA GLY A 253 -10.83 -5.18 -8.61
C GLY A 253 -11.01 -6.34 -7.63
N CYS A 254 -12.06 -6.25 -6.83
CA CYS A 254 -12.34 -7.14 -5.71
C CYS A 254 -13.86 -7.27 -5.47
N VAL A 255 -14.35 -8.45 -5.09
CA VAL A 255 -15.77 -8.63 -4.72
C VAL A 255 -16.09 -8.13 -3.30
N ALA A 256 -15.05 -7.95 -2.48
CA ALA A 256 -15.20 -7.56 -1.09
C ALA A 256 -15.41 -6.05 -0.91
N ARG A 257 -15.85 -5.69 0.30
CA ARG A 257 -16.11 -4.30 0.69
C ARG A 257 -15.50 -4.04 2.07
N CYS A 258 -14.20 -4.27 2.23
CA CYS A 258 -13.52 -4.00 3.50
C CYS A 258 -13.55 -2.49 3.81
N THR A 259 -13.80 -2.12 5.06
CA THR A 259 -14.15 -0.71 5.40
C THR A 259 -12.98 0.26 5.40
N PHE A 260 -11.75 -0.24 5.30
CA PHE A 260 -10.50 0.52 5.22
C PHE A 260 -9.85 0.50 3.82
N CYS A 261 -10.35 -0.32 2.90
CA CYS A 261 -9.67 -0.63 1.65
C CYS A 261 -10.06 0.36 0.54
N GLN A 262 -9.07 1.08 0.01
CA GLN A 262 -9.23 1.96 -1.15
C GLN A 262 -9.14 1.12 -2.43
N ARG A 263 -10.27 0.91 -3.10
CA ARG A 263 -10.36 0.05 -4.30
C ARG A 263 -10.01 0.83 -5.56
N SER A 264 -9.34 0.18 -6.51
CA SER A 264 -9.02 0.78 -7.81
C SER A 264 -10.21 0.81 -8.78
N THR A 265 -11.10 -0.19 -8.70
CA THR A 265 -12.25 -0.35 -9.60
C THR A 265 -13.46 -0.97 -8.87
N LYS A 266 -14.65 -0.77 -9.44
CA LYS A 266 -15.90 -1.38 -8.97
C LYS A 266 -16.05 -2.81 -9.48
N GLY A 267 -16.52 -3.71 -8.62
CA GLY A 267 -16.68 -5.12 -8.99
C GLY A 267 -15.35 -5.87 -9.12
N TYR A 268 -15.39 -6.97 -9.87
CA TYR A 268 -14.27 -7.88 -10.11
C TYR A 268 -14.33 -8.37 -11.55
N ARG A 269 -13.22 -8.32 -12.28
CA ARG A 269 -13.14 -8.74 -13.69
C ARG A 269 -11.82 -9.45 -13.94
N VAL A 270 -11.89 -10.64 -14.54
CA VAL A 270 -10.70 -11.42 -14.92
C VAL A 270 -10.12 -10.90 -16.25
N LEU A 271 -8.82 -11.10 -16.47
CA LEU A 271 -8.19 -10.86 -17.78
C LEU A 271 -8.37 -12.10 -18.68
N GLY A 272 -8.17 -11.97 -19.99
CA GLY A 272 -8.28 -13.11 -20.91
C GLY A 272 -7.14 -14.13 -20.75
N VAL A 273 -7.48 -15.42 -20.64
CA VAL A 273 -6.49 -16.52 -20.45
C VAL A 273 -5.59 -16.72 -21.67
N ASP A 274 -6.12 -16.59 -22.89
CA ASP A 274 -5.31 -16.74 -24.11
C ASP A 274 -4.19 -15.68 -24.17
N SER A 275 -4.52 -14.45 -23.81
CA SER A 275 -3.56 -13.35 -23.69
C SER A 275 -2.51 -13.61 -22.61
N LEU A 276 -2.83 -14.37 -21.55
CA LEU A 276 -1.88 -14.75 -20.50
C LEU A 276 -0.84 -15.74 -21.04
N ASP A 277 -1.25 -16.72 -21.83
CA ASP A 277 -0.34 -17.75 -22.37
C ASP A 277 0.76 -17.11 -23.23
N ASP A 278 0.40 -16.19 -24.11
CA ASP A 278 1.35 -15.42 -24.92
C ASP A 278 2.22 -14.49 -24.07
N HIS A 279 1.65 -13.89 -23.03
CA HIS A 279 2.40 -13.04 -22.11
C HIS A 279 3.46 -13.84 -21.32
N LEU A 280 3.13 -15.03 -20.82
CA LEU A 280 4.08 -15.89 -20.11
C LEU A 280 5.18 -16.42 -21.04
N LYS A 281 4.84 -16.82 -22.28
CA LYS A 281 5.84 -17.17 -23.30
C LYS A 281 6.82 -16.02 -23.53
N MET A 282 6.30 -14.81 -23.64
CA MET A 282 7.08 -13.59 -23.84
C MET A 282 8.02 -13.35 -22.65
N LEU A 283 7.51 -13.42 -21.40
CA LEU A 283 8.32 -13.28 -20.17
C LEU A 283 9.43 -14.33 -20.08
N ALA A 284 9.12 -15.60 -20.37
CA ALA A 284 10.08 -16.70 -20.34
C ALA A 284 11.19 -16.50 -21.38
N LYS A 285 10.83 -16.16 -22.62
CA LYS A 285 11.77 -16.08 -23.75
C LYS A 285 12.59 -14.78 -23.77
N ARG A 286 11.97 -13.63 -23.52
CA ARG A 286 12.64 -12.31 -23.62
C ARG A 286 13.38 -11.92 -22.34
N PHE A 287 12.89 -12.35 -21.18
CA PHE A 287 13.36 -11.83 -19.88
C PHE A 287 13.79 -12.92 -18.90
N ASN A 288 13.82 -14.19 -19.34
CA ASN A 288 14.27 -15.32 -18.54
C ASN A 288 13.52 -15.44 -17.19
N VAL A 289 12.20 -15.22 -17.22
CA VAL A 289 11.32 -15.27 -16.05
C VAL A 289 10.90 -16.71 -15.79
N GLY A 290 11.03 -17.15 -14.53
CA GLY A 290 10.53 -18.43 -14.01
C GLY A 290 9.63 -18.27 -12.80
N TYR A 291 9.50 -17.05 -12.29
CA TYR A 291 8.72 -16.73 -11.10
C TYR A 291 7.70 -15.62 -11.38
N ILE A 292 6.48 -15.78 -10.90
CA ILE A 292 5.40 -14.79 -11.08
C ILE A 292 4.81 -14.38 -9.73
N HIS A 293 4.70 -13.08 -9.51
CA HIS A 293 3.93 -12.51 -8.40
C HIS A 293 2.64 -11.90 -8.91
N ILE A 294 1.51 -12.50 -8.53
CA ILE A 294 0.16 -12.04 -8.87
C ILE A 294 -0.26 -10.94 -7.88
N LEU A 295 -0.55 -9.76 -8.44
CA LEU A 295 -0.87 -8.52 -7.72
C LEU A 295 -2.38 -8.25 -7.57
N ASP A 296 -3.22 -9.24 -7.90
CA ASP A 296 -4.68 -9.12 -7.82
C ASP A 296 -5.14 -8.66 -6.44
N GLU A 297 -6.14 -7.77 -6.40
CA GLU A 297 -6.74 -7.33 -5.12
C GLU A 297 -7.48 -8.47 -4.41
N ASN A 298 -7.99 -9.45 -5.16
CA ASN A 298 -8.60 -10.67 -4.63
C ASN A 298 -8.52 -11.85 -5.62
N PHE A 299 -7.36 -12.50 -5.67
CA PHE A 299 -7.16 -13.76 -6.38
C PHE A 299 -8.15 -14.83 -5.92
N SER A 300 -8.53 -15.73 -6.83
CA SER A 300 -9.50 -16.82 -6.60
C SER A 300 -10.93 -16.35 -6.29
N SER A 301 -11.29 -15.10 -6.57
CA SER A 301 -12.71 -14.68 -6.52
C SER A 301 -13.53 -15.39 -7.60
N ASP A 302 -12.93 -15.64 -8.75
CA ASP A 302 -13.40 -16.57 -9.78
C ASP A 302 -12.52 -17.82 -9.72
N ARG A 303 -13.10 -18.91 -9.20
CA ARG A 303 -12.36 -20.16 -8.92
C ARG A 303 -11.99 -20.90 -10.20
N GLU A 304 -12.90 -20.95 -11.18
CA GLU A 304 -12.66 -21.65 -12.44
C GLU A 304 -11.52 -20.98 -13.21
N TYR A 305 -11.56 -19.66 -13.30
CA TYR A 305 -10.47 -18.87 -13.89
C TYR A 305 -9.14 -19.06 -13.15
N ALA A 306 -9.15 -19.06 -11.81
CA ALA A 306 -7.93 -19.27 -11.03
C ALA A 306 -7.30 -20.66 -11.27
N TYR A 307 -8.12 -21.69 -11.50
CA TYR A 307 -7.64 -23.02 -11.86
C TYR A 307 -6.99 -23.04 -13.25
N GLU A 308 -7.62 -22.38 -14.23
CA GLU A 308 -7.05 -22.23 -15.57
C GLU A 308 -5.75 -21.45 -15.56
N LEU A 309 -5.66 -20.39 -14.76
CA LEU A 309 -4.43 -19.64 -14.55
C LEU A 309 -3.32 -20.53 -13.99
N ALA A 310 -3.60 -21.31 -12.94
CA ALA A 310 -2.62 -22.20 -12.34
C ALA A 310 -2.15 -23.28 -13.33
N ARG A 311 -3.05 -23.89 -14.11
CA ARG A 311 -2.68 -24.80 -15.20
C ARG A 311 -1.78 -24.12 -16.22
N THR A 312 -2.09 -22.89 -16.59
CA THR A 312 -1.32 -22.10 -17.55
C THR A 312 0.08 -21.79 -17.03
N MET A 313 0.22 -21.37 -15.77
CA MET A 313 1.52 -21.18 -15.11
C MET A 313 2.35 -22.48 -15.14
N LYS A 314 1.76 -23.62 -14.80
CA LYS A 314 2.43 -24.93 -14.83
C LYS A 314 2.91 -25.31 -16.23
N ARG A 315 2.10 -25.08 -17.28
CA ARG A 315 2.51 -25.36 -18.68
C ARG A 315 3.77 -24.59 -19.09
N HIS A 316 3.96 -23.38 -18.56
CA HIS A 316 5.14 -22.54 -18.84
C HIS A 316 6.29 -22.71 -17.84
N ASP A 317 6.18 -23.71 -16.95
CA ASP A 317 7.17 -24.02 -15.92
C ASP A 317 7.42 -22.84 -14.95
N MET A 318 6.35 -22.12 -14.61
CA MET A 318 6.36 -20.96 -13.72
C MET A 318 6.00 -21.36 -12.29
N LEU A 319 6.83 -20.96 -11.32
CA LEU A 319 6.43 -20.93 -9.92
C LEU A 319 5.79 -19.58 -9.60
N TRP A 320 4.75 -19.57 -8.78
CA TRP A 320 3.97 -18.35 -8.57
C TRP A 320 3.47 -18.16 -7.14
N MET A 321 3.21 -16.90 -6.81
CA MET A 321 2.57 -16.50 -5.56
C MET A 321 1.45 -15.49 -5.82
N ALA A 322 0.50 -15.38 -4.89
CA ALA A 322 -0.56 -14.37 -4.93
C ALA A 322 -0.61 -13.56 -3.63
N SER A 323 -0.64 -12.22 -3.73
CA SER A 323 -0.58 -11.33 -2.55
C SER A 323 -1.92 -10.87 -2.00
N GLY A 324 -3.00 -10.99 -2.76
CA GLY A 324 -4.35 -10.60 -2.35
C GLY A 324 -5.28 -11.79 -2.39
N VAL A 325 -5.28 -12.62 -1.34
CA VAL A 325 -6.21 -13.76 -1.23
C VAL A 325 -7.15 -13.53 -0.05
N ARG A 326 -8.46 -13.60 -0.31
CA ARG A 326 -9.43 -13.62 0.77
C ARG A 326 -9.56 -15.05 1.31
N VAL A 327 -9.56 -15.18 2.64
CA VAL A 327 -9.71 -16.45 3.35
C VAL A 327 -10.95 -17.26 2.92
N SER A 328 -12.03 -16.57 2.54
CA SER A 328 -13.26 -17.21 2.06
C SER A 328 -13.26 -17.60 0.58
N SER A 329 -12.22 -17.22 -0.19
CA SER A 329 -12.13 -17.52 -1.62
C SER A 329 -11.51 -18.89 -1.92
N VAL A 330 -10.93 -19.55 -0.90
CA VAL A 330 -10.24 -20.83 -1.06
C VAL A 330 -10.60 -21.80 0.07
N ASP A 331 -10.51 -23.09 -0.24
CA ASP A 331 -10.54 -24.20 0.71
C ASP A 331 -9.27 -25.07 0.59
N TYR A 332 -9.27 -26.23 1.25
CA TYR A 332 -8.12 -27.14 1.26
C TYR A 332 -7.79 -27.66 -0.15
N ASP A 333 -8.81 -28.07 -0.91
CA ASP A 333 -8.64 -28.65 -2.24
C ASP A 333 -8.16 -27.60 -3.24
N ASP A 334 -8.65 -26.36 -3.12
CA ASP A 334 -8.13 -25.22 -3.89
C ASP A 334 -6.62 -25.03 -3.64
N ILE A 335 -6.19 -24.96 -2.37
CA ILE A 335 -4.78 -24.75 -2.01
C ILE A 335 -3.91 -25.91 -2.51
N LYS A 336 -4.38 -27.15 -2.36
CA LYS A 336 -3.70 -28.34 -2.84
C LYS A 336 -3.54 -28.30 -4.35
N PHE A 337 -4.61 -27.99 -5.08
CA PHE A 337 -4.58 -27.83 -6.52
C PHE A 337 -3.56 -26.76 -6.94
N TYR A 338 -3.56 -25.59 -6.29
CA TYR A 338 -2.59 -24.53 -6.57
C TYR A 338 -1.15 -24.98 -6.32
N LYS A 339 -0.86 -25.68 -5.22
CA LYS A 339 0.47 -26.23 -4.92
C LYS A 339 0.95 -27.17 -6.03
N GLU A 340 0.11 -28.10 -6.46
CA GLU A 340 0.39 -29.06 -7.55
C GLU A 340 0.61 -28.36 -8.91
N HIS A 341 0.20 -27.09 -9.03
CA HIS A 341 0.32 -26.26 -10.22
C HIS A 341 1.28 -25.07 -10.05
N GLY A 342 2.30 -25.22 -9.20
CA GLY A 342 3.42 -24.28 -9.11
C GLY A 342 3.22 -23.14 -8.11
N CYS A 343 2.13 -23.12 -7.35
CA CYS A 343 1.96 -22.14 -6.28
C CYS A 343 2.96 -22.44 -5.15
N VAL A 344 3.68 -21.41 -4.71
CA VAL A 344 4.61 -21.47 -3.58
C VAL A 344 4.09 -20.73 -2.36
N SER A 345 3.28 -19.69 -2.55
CA SER A 345 2.85 -18.81 -1.48
C SER A 345 1.52 -18.10 -1.77
N LEU A 346 0.68 -18.03 -0.73
CA LEU A 346 -0.59 -17.31 -0.74
C LEU A 346 -0.62 -16.34 0.46
N LYS A 347 -0.74 -15.03 0.19
CA LYS A 347 -0.89 -14.04 1.25
C LYS A 347 -2.36 -13.74 1.48
N PHE A 348 -2.82 -14.04 2.69
CA PHE A 348 -4.20 -13.80 3.09
C PHE A 348 -4.36 -12.45 3.76
N GLY A 349 -5.46 -11.75 3.46
CA GLY A 349 -5.87 -10.56 4.21
C GLY A 349 -6.44 -10.94 5.59
N VAL A 350 -5.55 -11.27 6.55
CA VAL A 350 -5.88 -11.68 7.93
C VAL A 350 -6.37 -10.50 8.77
N GLU A 351 -5.58 -9.43 8.81
CA GLU A 351 -5.81 -8.15 9.50
C GLU A 351 -5.91 -8.20 11.02
N SER A 352 -6.62 -9.14 11.64
CA SER A 352 -6.81 -9.16 13.10
C SER A 352 -7.16 -10.55 13.61
N GLY A 353 -6.74 -10.85 14.85
CA GLY A 353 -7.20 -12.03 15.59
C GLY A 353 -8.39 -11.73 16.52
N SER A 354 -8.96 -10.52 16.46
CA SER A 354 -10.18 -10.15 17.16
C SER A 354 -11.38 -10.22 16.22
N GLN A 355 -12.38 -11.06 16.54
CA GLN A 355 -13.60 -11.16 15.73
C GLN A 355 -14.33 -9.81 15.65
N LYS A 356 -14.35 -9.06 16.76
CA LYS A 356 -14.97 -7.73 16.81
C LYS A 356 -14.35 -6.80 15.77
N ILE A 357 -13.02 -6.73 15.69
CA ILE A 357 -12.32 -5.84 14.76
C ILE A 357 -12.47 -6.33 13.31
N MET A 358 -12.44 -7.65 13.08
CA MET A 358 -12.76 -8.20 11.75
C MET A 358 -14.18 -7.88 11.28
N ASP A 359 -15.16 -7.85 12.18
CA ASP A 359 -16.53 -7.45 11.88
C ASP A 359 -16.57 -5.96 11.49
N VAL A 360 -15.91 -5.08 12.26
CA VAL A 360 -15.78 -3.63 11.95
C VAL A 360 -15.21 -3.42 10.55
N MET A 361 -14.21 -4.22 10.19
CA MET A 361 -13.56 -4.25 8.87
C MET A 361 -14.44 -4.86 7.76
N GLU A 362 -15.54 -5.52 8.11
CA GLU A 362 -16.37 -6.35 7.23
C GLU A 362 -15.58 -7.43 6.49
N LYS A 363 -14.72 -8.14 7.21
CA LYS A 363 -14.02 -9.31 6.66
C LYS A 363 -14.99 -10.48 6.39
N LYS A 364 -16.15 -10.54 7.04
CA LYS A 364 -17.22 -11.52 6.76
C LYS A 364 -16.74 -12.99 6.77
N PHE A 365 -15.81 -13.31 7.65
CA PHE A 365 -15.39 -14.67 7.99
C PHE A 365 -14.93 -14.69 9.46
N THR A 366 -14.69 -15.88 10.02
CA THR A 366 -14.34 -16.02 11.44
C THR A 366 -12.83 -16.12 11.66
N VAL A 367 -12.34 -15.71 12.84
CA VAL A 367 -10.92 -15.85 13.22
C VAL A 367 -10.48 -17.32 13.12
N GLU A 368 -11.37 -18.24 13.49
CA GLU A 368 -11.09 -19.67 13.40
C GLU A 368 -10.98 -20.14 11.94
N ARG A 369 -11.80 -19.61 11.01
CA ARG A 369 -11.63 -19.92 9.58
C ARG A 369 -10.27 -19.44 9.06
N VAL A 370 -9.76 -18.32 9.56
CA VAL A 370 -8.39 -17.88 9.23
C VAL A 370 -7.37 -18.89 9.74
N PHE A 371 -7.48 -19.32 11.01
CA PHE A 371 -6.59 -20.32 11.58
C PHE A 371 -6.57 -21.61 10.74
N GLN A 372 -7.74 -22.15 10.40
CA GLN A 372 -7.86 -23.38 9.60
C GLN A 372 -7.25 -23.21 8.20
N THR A 373 -7.47 -22.05 7.55
CA THR A 373 -6.92 -21.80 6.21
C THR A 373 -5.39 -21.72 6.23
N LEU A 374 -4.82 -21.03 7.22
CA LEU A 374 -3.37 -20.98 7.41
C LEU A 374 -2.80 -22.36 7.78
N LYS A 375 -3.55 -23.17 8.53
CA LYS A 375 -3.19 -24.56 8.80
C LYS A 375 -3.16 -25.40 7.53
N HIS A 376 -4.17 -25.30 6.66
CA HIS A 376 -4.17 -26.00 5.37
C HIS A 376 -2.94 -25.65 4.52
N CYS A 377 -2.55 -24.37 4.50
CA CYS A 377 -1.33 -23.94 3.83
C CYS A 377 -0.07 -24.58 4.45
N ALA A 378 0.03 -24.64 5.78
CA ALA A 378 1.14 -25.30 6.45
C ALA A 378 1.18 -26.81 6.16
N ASP A 379 0.03 -27.49 6.21
CA ASP A 379 -0.09 -28.92 5.92
C ASP A 379 0.29 -29.29 4.46
N LEU A 380 0.21 -28.32 3.55
CA LEU A 380 0.49 -28.46 2.10
C LEU A 380 1.82 -27.81 1.68
N ASP A 381 2.65 -27.37 2.64
CA ASP A 381 3.91 -26.65 2.39
C ASP A 381 3.74 -25.43 1.45
N VAL A 382 2.67 -24.65 1.64
CA VAL A 382 2.42 -23.37 0.97
C VAL A 382 2.70 -22.23 1.95
N TYR A 383 3.69 -21.38 1.66
CA TYR A 383 4.04 -20.29 2.57
C TYR A 383 2.95 -19.22 2.62
N SER A 384 2.52 -18.86 3.83
CA SER A 384 1.48 -17.85 4.05
C SER A 384 1.96 -16.74 5.00
N PRO A 385 2.52 -15.64 4.46
CA PRO A 385 2.98 -14.53 5.30
C PRO A 385 1.82 -13.81 5.98
N LEU A 386 2.10 -13.23 7.14
CA LEU A 386 1.08 -12.62 8.01
C LEU A 386 1.22 -11.10 8.05
N ALA A 387 0.09 -10.44 7.85
CA ALA A 387 -0.08 -9.01 8.09
C ALA A 387 -1.29 -8.80 9.01
N VAL A 388 -1.10 -7.99 10.04
CA VAL A 388 -2.16 -7.54 10.94
C VAL A 388 -2.19 -6.01 10.99
N MET A 389 -3.34 -5.48 11.38
CA MET A 389 -3.60 -4.06 11.49
C MET A 389 -4.26 -3.78 12.84
N VAL A 390 -3.75 -2.77 13.54
CA VAL A 390 -4.32 -2.23 14.78
C VAL A 390 -4.83 -0.80 14.57
N GLY A 391 -5.64 -0.30 15.49
CA GLY A 391 -6.11 1.09 15.47
C GLY A 391 -7.36 1.32 14.61
N MET A 392 -8.07 0.26 14.23
CA MET A 392 -9.41 0.44 13.68
C MET A 392 -10.34 1.07 14.73
N PRO A 393 -11.43 1.74 14.31
CA PRO A 393 -12.47 2.19 15.22
C PRO A 393 -12.97 1.03 16.10
N GLY A 394 -12.90 1.19 17.43
CA GLY A 394 -13.26 0.14 18.39
C GLY A 394 -12.12 -0.74 18.90
N GLU A 395 -10.88 -0.55 18.42
CA GLU A 395 -9.68 -1.20 18.94
C GLU A 395 -9.44 -0.86 20.43
N THR A 396 -9.08 -1.87 21.22
CA THR A 396 -8.71 -1.76 22.62
C THR A 396 -7.47 -2.61 22.91
N CYS A 397 -6.90 -2.48 24.12
CA CYS A 397 -5.85 -3.40 24.56
C CYS A 397 -6.30 -4.86 24.55
N GLU A 398 -7.58 -5.14 24.81
CA GLU A 398 -8.07 -6.52 24.77
C GLU A 398 -8.12 -7.07 23.34
N THR A 399 -8.61 -6.29 22.36
CA THR A 399 -8.68 -6.74 20.96
C THR A 399 -7.29 -6.85 20.32
N ALA A 400 -6.35 -6.00 20.72
CA ALA A 400 -4.94 -6.14 20.38
C ALA A 400 -4.33 -7.42 21.02
N ALA A 401 -4.67 -7.73 22.28
CA ALA A 401 -4.24 -8.95 22.94
C ALA A 401 -4.83 -10.21 22.31
N GLU A 402 -6.11 -10.20 21.88
CA GLU A 402 -6.74 -11.26 21.09
C GLU A 402 -5.95 -11.54 19.81
N THR A 403 -5.53 -10.47 19.11
CA THR A 403 -4.68 -10.56 17.92
C THR A 403 -3.34 -11.21 18.23
N GLY A 404 -2.69 -10.82 19.33
CA GLY A 404 -1.46 -11.47 19.79
C GLY A 404 -1.66 -12.96 20.09
N ARG A 405 -2.68 -13.33 20.88
CA ARG A 405 -2.98 -14.73 21.19
C ARG A 405 -3.23 -15.57 19.94
N PHE A 406 -3.97 -15.03 18.96
CA PHE A 406 -4.16 -15.67 17.66
C PHE A 406 -2.82 -15.93 16.95
N LEU A 407 -1.94 -14.93 16.89
CA LEU A 407 -0.62 -15.09 16.26
C LEU A 407 0.27 -16.10 16.99
N GLY A 408 0.18 -16.17 18.33
CA GLY A 408 0.87 -17.22 19.11
C GLY A 408 0.37 -18.63 18.79
N ARG A 409 -0.94 -18.80 18.52
CA ARG A 409 -1.50 -20.07 18.01
C ARG A 409 -0.94 -20.40 16.63
N ILE A 410 -0.84 -19.42 15.73
CA ILE A 410 -0.28 -19.61 14.38
C ILE A 410 1.21 -19.99 14.45
N ALA A 411 1.98 -19.29 15.29
CA ALA A 411 3.39 -19.59 15.54
C ALA A 411 3.61 -21.04 15.99
N HIS A 412 2.81 -21.48 16.96
CA HIS A 412 2.86 -22.85 17.47
C HIS A 412 2.49 -23.86 16.39
N MET A 413 1.41 -23.60 15.64
CA MET A 413 0.96 -24.45 14.53
C MET A 413 2.02 -24.58 13.43
N GLN A 414 2.72 -23.49 13.09
CA GLN A 414 3.80 -23.52 12.08
C GLN A 414 5.11 -24.11 12.61
N GLY A 415 5.24 -24.30 13.93
CA GLY A 415 6.47 -24.77 14.56
C GLY A 415 7.58 -23.73 14.57
N VAL A 416 7.24 -22.44 14.56
CA VAL A 416 8.19 -21.32 14.44
C VAL A 416 7.88 -20.28 15.49
N ASP A 417 8.91 -19.82 16.21
CA ASP A 417 8.76 -18.75 17.21
C ASP A 417 8.15 -17.48 16.57
N PRO A 418 7.23 -16.77 17.25
CA PRO A 418 6.57 -15.59 16.70
C PRO A 418 7.51 -14.53 16.10
N GLN A 419 8.73 -14.40 16.63
CA GLN A 419 9.70 -13.43 16.11
C GLN A 419 10.17 -13.74 14.68
N TRP A 420 10.03 -14.98 14.20
CA TRP A 420 10.46 -15.43 12.87
C TRP A 420 9.32 -15.56 11.87
N LEU A 421 8.05 -15.41 12.29
CA LEU A 421 6.88 -15.50 11.41
C LEU A 421 6.82 -14.43 10.32
N GLY A 422 7.66 -13.40 10.41
CA GLY A 422 7.66 -12.30 9.47
C GLY A 422 6.39 -11.45 9.56
N LEU A 423 5.91 -11.23 10.78
CA LEU A 423 4.72 -10.44 11.08
C LEU A 423 4.94 -8.95 10.76
N SER A 424 4.10 -8.40 9.88
CA SER A 424 3.94 -6.95 9.74
C SER A 424 2.72 -6.49 10.54
N CYS A 425 2.91 -5.51 11.43
CA CYS A 425 1.84 -4.88 12.20
C CYS A 425 1.68 -3.43 11.76
N PHE A 426 0.58 -3.15 11.07
CA PHE A 426 0.25 -1.82 10.55
C PHE A 426 -0.71 -1.08 11.48
N TYR A 427 -0.73 0.25 11.40
CA TYR A 427 -1.78 1.07 12.01
C TYR A 427 -2.78 1.51 10.95
N ALA A 428 -4.07 1.47 11.29
CA ALA A 428 -5.13 1.84 10.37
C ALA A 428 -4.93 3.26 9.82
N LEU A 429 -4.87 3.36 8.49
CA LEU A 429 -4.69 4.61 7.77
C LEU A 429 -5.98 4.93 6.99
N PRO A 430 -6.70 6.01 7.33
CA PRO A 430 -7.88 6.43 6.58
C PRO A 430 -7.56 6.88 5.15
N LEU A 431 -7.69 5.99 4.18
CA LEU A 431 -7.51 6.33 2.76
C LEU A 431 -8.77 6.94 2.17
N THR A 432 -8.64 7.92 1.28
CA THR A 432 -9.80 8.59 0.65
C THR A 432 -10.64 7.59 -0.14
N GLY A 433 -11.96 7.79 -0.21
CA GLY A 433 -12.85 6.83 -0.86
C GLY A 433 -13.08 5.56 -0.02
N THR A 434 -13.04 5.66 1.31
CA THR A 434 -13.28 4.53 2.22
C THR A 434 -14.21 4.91 3.37
N PRO A 435 -15.01 3.97 3.90
CA PRO A 435 -15.77 4.22 5.13
C PRO A 435 -14.91 4.68 6.31
N LEU A 436 -13.67 4.20 6.43
CA LEU A 436 -12.75 4.64 7.48
C LEU A 436 -12.42 6.13 7.40
N TYR A 437 -12.23 6.65 6.20
CA TYR A 437 -11.99 8.07 5.95
C TYR A 437 -13.19 8.94 6.27
N VAL A 438 -14.38 8.55 5.79
CA VAL A 438 -15.63 9.26 6.11
C VAL A 438 -15.90 9.22 7.62
N TYR A 439 -15.62 8.09 8.28
CA TYR A 439 -15.70 8.02 9.74
C TYR A 439 -14.74 9.01 10.41
N GLY A 440 -13.50 9.14 9.94
CA GLY A 440 -12.56 10.14 10.44
C GLY A 440 -13.08 11.57 10.30
N GLN A 441 -13.77 11.88 9.20
CA GLN A 441 -14.44 13.17 9.00
C GLN A 441 -15.60 13.37 9.99
N GLN A 442 -16.46 12.38 10.13
CA GLN A 442 -17.58 12.39 11.06
C GLN A 442 -17.12 12.49 12.53
N ALA A 443 -15.99 11.87 12.87
CA ALA A 443 -15.38 11.94 14.19
C ALA A 443 -14.70 13.30 14.48
N GLY A 444 -14.53 14.15 13.46
CA GLY A 444 -13.89 15.46 13.56
C GLY A 444 -12.36 15.41 13.51
N VAL A 445 -11.77 14.24 13.28
CA VAL A 445 -10.30 14.06 13.22
C VAL A 445 -9.74 14.27 11.81
N ILE A 446 -10.60 14.28 10.79
CA ILE A 446 -10.29 14.68 9.41
C ILE A 446 -11.24 15.83 9.04
N GLY A 447 -10.73 16.87 8.38
CA GLY A 447 -11.56 17.97 7.93
C GLY A 447 -12.33 17.69 6.64
N LYS A 448 -13.51 18.29 6.48
CA LYS A 448 -14.30 18.25 5.24
C LYS A 448 -14.02 19.41 4.28
N THR A 449 -13.53 20.55 4.77
CA THR A 449 -13.21 21.70 3.91
C THR A 449 -11.90 21.43 3.16
N PRO A 450 -11.71 21.96 1.94
CA PRO A 450 -10.47 21.76 1.18
C PRO A 450 -9.20 22.09 1.99
N GLU A 451 -9.20 23.13 2.82
CA GLU A 451 -8.05 23.50 3.65
C GLU A 451 -7.71 22.44 4.69
N LYS A 452 -8.73 21.93 5.40
CA LYS A 452 -8.52 20.95 6.47
C LYS A 452 -8.31 19.54 5.94
N GLU A 453 -8.89 19.22 4.79
CA GLU A 453 -8.65 17.98 4.06
C GLU A 453 -7.21 17.94 3.52
N GLU A 454 -6.73 19.07 3.01
CA GLU A 454 -5.34 19.25 2.58
C GLU A 454 -4.35 18.97 3.71
N ASP A 455 -4.56 19.56 4.88
CA ASP A 455 -3.72 19.34 6.06
C ASP A 455 -3.58 17.84 6.37
N TYR A 456 -4.69 17.10 6.29
CA TYR A 456 -4.68 15.66 6.49
C TYR A 456 -3.89 14.93 5.38
N LEU A 457 -4.19 15.19 4.11
CA LEU A 457 -3.52 14.50 3.00
C LEU A 457 -2.03 14.81 2.92
N LEU A 458 -1.60 16.03 3.27
CA LEU A 458 -0.18 16.35 3.43
C LEU A 458 0.46 15.61 4.61
N SER A 459 -0.27 15.37 5.71
CA SER A 459 0.24 14.62 6.86
C SER A 459 0.48 13.14 6.59
N VAL A 460 -0.35 12.54 5.73
CA VAL A 460 -0.23 11.13 5.34
C VAL A 460 0.51 10.94 4.02
N SER A 461 0.92 12.03 3.36
CA SER A 461 1.73 11.95 2.16
C SER A 461 3.14 11.45 2.51
N GLY A 462 3.61 10.46 1.77
CA GLY A 462 4.90 9.83 2.05
C GLY A 462 5.00 9.04 3.34
N SER A 463 3.86 8.83 3.99
CA SER A 463 3.76 8.17 5.28
C SER A 463 3.40 6.70 5.11
N GLY A 464 4.13 5.83 5.79
CA GLY A 464 3.72 4.43 6.00
C GLY A 464 2.61 4.31 7.05
N ALA A 465 1.93 3.17 7.07
CA ALA A 465 0.90 2.79 8.04
C ALA A 465 1.52 2.44 9.41
N SER A 466 2.11 3.44 10.07
CA SER A 466 2.84 3.31 11.35
C SER A 466 2.16 4.09 12.47
N LYS A 467 2.51 3.75 13.73
CA LYS A 467 1.98 4.44 14.93
C LYS A 467 2.26 5.93 14.98
N ILE A 468 3.31 6.41 14.30
CA ILE A 468 3.69 7.84 14.28
C ILE A 468 2.73 8.64 13.38
N ASN A 469 2.22 8.02 12.32
CA ASN A 469 1.31 8.63 11.34
C ASN A 469 -0.17 8.29 11.61
N TYR A 470 -0.43 7.58 12.71
CA TYR A 470 -1.78 7.16 13.07
C TYR A 470 -2.60 8.33 13.58
N VAL A 471 -3.79 8.49 13.01
CA VAL A 471 -4.82 9.40 13.52
C VAL A 471 -5.68 8.64 14.52
N ASN A 472 -5.93 9.23 15.69
CA ASN A 472 -6.67 8.55 16.75
C ASN A 472 -8.18 8.45 16.43
N LEU A 473 -8.58 7.36 15.78
CA LEU A 473 -9.96 7.14 15.30
C LEU A 473 -10.90 6.60 16.39
N ASN A 474 -10.37 6.08 17.48
CA ASN A 474 -11.17 5.43 18.53
C ASN A 474 -11.18 6.20 19.85
N GLY A 475 -10.46 7.32 19.93
CA GLY A 475 -10.37 8.14 21.14
C GLY A 475 -9.62 7.46 22.29
N ALA A 476 -8.87 6.39 22.02
CA ALA A 476 -8.08 5.70 23.03
C ALA A 476 -6.99 6.61 23.59
N ASN A 477 -6.54 6.33 24.82
CA ASN A 477 -5.40 7.06 25.38
C ASN A 477 -4.18 6.83 24.48
N VAL A 478 -3.40 7.88 24.18
CA VAL A 478 -2.19 7.76 23.35
C VAL A 478 -1.23 6.69 23.90
N ARG A 479 -1.18 6.51 25.22
CA ARG A 479 -0.39 5.46 25.88
C ARG A 479 -0.86 4.05 25.51
N ASP A 480 -2.16 3.83 25.27
CA ASP A 480 -2.68 2.56 24.77
C ASP A 480 -2.35 2.39 23.29
N VAL A 481 -2.54 3.45 22.50
CA VAL A 481 -2.30 3.43 21.06
C VAL A 481 -0.88 2.98 20.75
N VAL A 482 0.13 3.61 21.35
CA VAL A 482 1.54 3.27 21.09
C VAL A 482 1.97 1.93 21.67
N TRP A 483 1.12 1.29 22.48
CA TRP A 483 1.38 0.03 23.15
C TRP A 483 0.84 -1.18 22.36
N TRP A 484 -0.14 -1.00 21.48
CA TRP A 484 -0.83 -2.14 20.85
C TRP A 484 0.07 -3.07 20.04
N ASP A 485 1.01 -2.54 19.25
CA ASP A 485 1.94 -3.37 18.47
C ASP A 485 2.85 -4.23 19.36
N TRP A 486 3.33 -3.66 20.47
CA TRP A 486 4.10 -4.41 21.47
C TRP A 486 3.25 -5.41 22.23
N LEU A 487 2.01 -5.05 22.57
CA LEU A 487 1.07 -5.95 23.23
C LEU A 487 0.76 -7.17 22.35
N VAL A 488 0.55 -6.97 21.06
CA VAL A 488 0.37 -8.05 20.07
C VAL A 488 1.57 -9.00 20.09
N LYS A 489 2.80 -8.47 20.01
CA LYS A 489 4.03 -9.27 20.03
C LYS A 489 4.19 -10.05 21.34
N LEU A 490 3.95 -9.42 22.50
CA LEU A 490 4.08 -10.04 23.82
C LEU A 490 3.04 -11.13 24.07
N GLU A 491 1.79 -10.91 23.69
CA GLU A 491 0.73 -11.91 23.83
C GLU A 491 0.91 -13.08 22.86
N ALA A 492 1.46 -12.83 21.66
CA ALA A 492 1.88 -13.88 20.75
C ALA A 492 2.95 -14.77 21.39
N GLN A 493 3.99 -14.18 21.97
CA GLN A 493 5.04 -14.94 22.63
C GLN A 493 4.53 -15.76 23.81
N ARG A 494 3.71 -15.16 24.67
CA ARG A 494 3.12 -15.84 25.83
C ARG A 494 2.32 -17.05 25.41
N THR A 495 1.41 -16.86 24.46
CA THR A 495 0.54 -17.92 23.96
C THR A 495 1.36 -19.03 23.31
N PHE A 496 2.38 -18.68 22.53
CA PHE A 496 3.30 -19.63 21.94
C PHE A 496 3.99 -20.50 23.00
N PHE A 497 4.62 -19.90 24.02
CA PHE A 497 5.29 -20.68 25.06
C PHE A 497 4.34 -21.54 25.90
N ASP A 498 3.14 -21.05 26.19
CA ASP A 498 2.13 -21.84 26.91
C ASP A 498 1.67 -23.06 26.10
N LEU A 499 1.59 -22.93 24.77
CA LEU A 499 1.29 -24.05 23.87
C LEU A 499 2.48 -25.00 23.73
N VAL A 500 3.71 -24.50 23.59
CA VAL A 500 4.93 -25.33 23.52
C VAL A 500 5.12 -26.18 24.79
N LYS A 501 4.78 -25.64 25.96
CA LYS A 501 4.81 -26.41 27.23
C LYS A 501 3.83 -27.58 27.23
N LYS A 502 2.66 -27.42 26.58
CA LYS A 502 1.61 -28.44 26.50
C LYS A 502 1.87 -29.44 25.37
N THR A 503 2.41 -28.95 24.26
CA THR A 503 2.67 -29.71 23.04
C THR A 503 3.99 -29.22 22.46
N PRO A 504 5.11 -29.93 22.73
CA PRO A 504 6.42 -29.59 22.20
C PRO A 504 6.43 -29.53 20.67
N LEU A 505 7.31 -28.70 20.12
CA LEU A 505 7.49 -28.59 18.67
C LEU A 505 8.25 -29.81 18.13
N GLY A 506 7.90 -30.23 16.92
CA GLY A 506 8.67 -31.21 16.16
C GLY A 506 9.93 -30.61 15.52
N GLU A 507 10.63 -31.40 14.71
CA GLU A 507 11.78 -30.92 13.95
C GLU A 507 11.36 -29.89 12.90
N PRO A 508 12.12 -28.79 12.74
CA PRO A 508 11.80 -27.76 11.75
C PRO A 508 12.05 -28.30 10.34
N GLY A 509 11.04 -28.24 9.47
CA GLY A 509 11.15 -28.53 8.03
C GLY A 509 11.90 -27.44 7.24
N HIS A 510 11.94 -27.59 5.91
CA HIS A 510 12.65 -26.65 5.02
C HIS A 510 12.13 -25.22 5.15
N MET A 511 10.81 -25.02 5.08
CA MET A 511 10.18 -23.71 5.19
C MET A 511 10.55 -23.03 6.52
N GLN A 512 10.44 -23.73 7.65
CA GLN A 512 10.80 -23.18 8.96
C GLN A 512 12.26 -22.72 9.02
N ARG A 513 13.19 -23.53 8.50
CA ARG A 513 14.62 -23.17 8.46
C ARG A 513 14.89 -21.94 7.59
N VAL A 514 14.20 -21.84 6.45
CA VAL A 514 14.29 -20.64 5.58
C VAL A 514 13.80 -19.41 6.33
N LEU A 515 12.64 -19.47 7.00
CA LEU A 515 12.08 -18.34 7.74
C LEU A 515 13.01 -17.86 8.86
N VAL A 516 13.60 -18.79 9.62
CA VAL A 516 14.57 -18.46 10.66
C VAL A 516 15.81 -17.81 10.04
N SER A 517 16.45 -18.45 9.07
CA SER A 517 17.71 -17.94 8.48
C SER A 517 17.55 -16.60 7.77
N ASP A 518 16.42 -16.37 7.10
CA ASP A 518 16.16 -15.13 6.39
C ASP A 518 15.94 -13.96 7.34
N ARG A 519 15.20 -14.21 8.42
CA ARG A 519 15.00 -13.21 9.47
C ARG A 519 16.25 -12.98 10.30
N GLU A 520 17.07 -14.00 10.55
CA GLU A 520 18.40 -13.83 11.15
C GLU A 520 19.30 -12.91 10.30
N ARG A 521 19.29 -13.05 8.97
CA ARG A 521 20.03 -12.14 8.07
C ARG A 521 19.54 -10.70 8.17
N GLU A 522 18.23 -10.47 8.15
CA GLU A 522 17.63 -9.15 8.38
C GLU A 522 18.13 -8.53 9.69
N ILE A 523 18.10 -9.36 10.72
CA ILE A 523 18.46 -9.03 12.08
C ILE A 523 19.92 -8.58 12.19
N VAL A 524 20.85 -9.30 11.55
CA VAL A 524 22.28 -8.96 11.51
C VAL A 524 22.50 -7.69 10.69
N GLY A 525 21.78 -7.51 9.58
CA GLY A 525 21.81 -6.28 8.78
C GLY A 525 21.43 -5.02 9.59
N ARG A 526 20.42 -5.12 10.47
CA ARG A 526 20.03 -4.03 11.38
C ARG A 526 21.12 -3.71 12.43
N ALA A 527 21.87 -4.70 12.90
CA ALA A 527 22.99 -4.48 13.84
C ALA A 527 24.16 -3.73 13.19
N LEU A 528 24.46 -4.02 11.92
CA LEU A 528 25.45 -3.27 11.12
C LEU A 528 25.04 -1.81 10.89
N THR A 529 23.73 -1.53 10.91
CA THR A 529 23.19 -0.16 10.82
C THR A 529 23.53 0.68 12.06
N LEU A 530 23.62 0.07 13.26
CA LEU A 530 24.11 0.77 14.46
C LEU A 530 25.54 1.28 14.27
N ARG A 531 26.42 0.45 13.69
CA ARG A 531 27.81 0.83 13.41
C ARG A 531 27.86 2.02 12.47
N LYS A 532 27.03 2.03 11.41
CA LYS A 532 26.87 3.18 10.51
C LYS A 532 26.30 4.43 11.21
N ILE A 533 25.36 4.28 12.15
CA ILE A 533 24.85 5.40 12.97
C ILE A 533 25.97 5.95 13.85
N LEU A 534 26.76 5.09 14.50
CA LEU A 534 27.92 5.45 15.31
C LEU A 534 29.04 6.10 14.48
N ASP A 535 29.22 5.69 13.23
CA ASP A 535 30.19 6.29 12.31
C ASP A 535 29.73 7.67 11.81
N SER A 536 28.42 7.88 11.64
CA SER A 536 27.81 9.17 11.28
C SER A 536 27.96 10.26 12.36
N VAL A 537 28.38 9.87 13.57
CA VAL A 537 28.61 10.75 14.73
C VAL A 537 29.70 11.79 14.46
N LYS A 538 30.60 11.55 13.50
CA LYS A 538 31.65 12.51 13.14
C LYS A 538 31.11 13.83 12.55
N ASN A 539 29.89 13.85 12.00
CA ASN A 539 29.33 15.01 11.28
C ASN A 539 27.95 15.48 11.80
N CYS A 540 27.49 15.02 12.97
CA CYS A 540 26.15 15.31 13.48
C CYS A 540 26.17 15.90 14.90
N ASN A 541 25.16 16.71 15.23
CA ASN A 541 24.96 17.27 16.57
C ASN A 541 24.82 16.13 17.62
N LEU A 542 25.68 16.14 18.64
CA LEU A 542 25.79 15.12 19.69
C LEU A 542 24.45 14.81 20.40
N ARG A 543 23.54 15.80 20.48
CA ARG A 543 22.19 15.62 21.06
C ARG A 543 21.27 14.77 20.16
N VAL A 544 21.40 14.90 18.84
CA VAL A 544 20.65 14.10 17.85
C VAL A 544 21.12 12.65 17.87
N VAL A 545 22.43 12.45 17.95
CA VAL A 545 23.05 11.12 18.07
C VAL A 545 22.57 10.39 19.33
N LYS A 546 22.52 11.06 20.49
CA LYS A 546 22.06 10.46 21.76
C LYS A 546 20.61 9.97 21.68
N ALA A 547 19.71 10.73 21.07
CA ALA A 547 18.31 10.31 20.93
C ALA A 547 18.11 9.21 19.87
N LYS A 548 18.93 9.18 18.80
CA LYS A 548 18.99 8.07 17.84
C LYS A 548 19.43 6.76 18.49
N ILE A 549 20.45 6.83 19.34
CA ILE A 549 20.95 5.68 20.10
C ILE A 549 19.88 5.20 21.09
N PHE A 550 19.25 6.11 21.84
CA PHE A 550 18.20 5.74 22.80
C PHE A 550 17.02 5.00 22.15
N TYR A 551 16.55 5.49 21.00
CA TYR A 551 15.48 4.85 20.21
C TYR A 551 15.87 3.44 19.75
N TRP A 552 17.04 3.33 19.11
CA TRP A 552 17.53 2.05 18.61
C TRP A 552 17.69 1.05 19.77
N VAL A 553 18.18 1.51 20.92
CA VAL A 553 18.35 0.66 22.10
C VAL A 553 16.99 0.16 22.62
N GLU A 554 15.94 0.97 22.66
CA GLU A 554 14.62 0.50 23.14
C GLU A 554 13.99 -0.51 22.18
N ASP A 555 13.89 -0.20 20.89
CA ASP A 555 13.29 -1.11 19.91
C ASP A 555 14.07 -2.43 19.85
N VAL A 556 15.41 -2.36 19.85
CA VAL A 556 16.26 -3.57 19.91
C VAL A 556 16.11 -4.30 21.23
N LEU A 557 16.07 -3.61 22.37
CA LEU A 557 15.84 -4.25 23.67
C LEU A 557 14.50 -5.00 23.67
N MET A 558 13.44 -4.34 23.19
CA MET A 558 12.11 -4.92 23.12
C MET A 558 12.06 -6.11 22.16
N GLU A 559 12.57 -5.98 20.94
CA GLU A 559 12.54 -7.06 19.94
C GLU A 559 13.50 -8.22 20.24
N ARG A 560 14.65 -7.97 20.88
CA ARG A 560 15.69 -8.99 21.11
C ARG A 560 15.65 -9.66 22.45
N VAL A 561 15.30 -8.90 23.48
CA VAL A 561 15.48 -9.33 24.86
C VAL A 561 14.12 -9.50 25.51
N VAL A 562 13.24 -8.51 25.41
CA VAL A 562 11.98 -8.53 26.15
C VAL A 562 10.97 -9.48 25.51
N VAL A 563 10.64 -9.28 24.23
CA VAL A 563 9.62 -10.07 23.54
C VAL A 563 9.99 -11.55 23.47
N PRO A 564 11.21 -11.96 23.05
CA PRO A 564 11.54 -13.39 22.93
C PRO A 564 11.78 -14.10 24.28
N SER A 565 11.85 -13.37 25.39
CA SER A 565 12.22 -13.94 26.68
C SER A 565 11.12 -14.80 27.30
N ARG A 566 11.46 -16.07 27.56
CA ARG A 566 10.62 -17.01 28.34
C ARG A 566 10.33 -16.49 29.75
N LEU A 567 11.32 -15.84 30.38
CA LEU A 567 11.14 -15.27 31.72
C LEU A 567 10.08 -14.16 31.68
N VAL A 568 10.19 -13.21 30.76
CA VAL A 568 9.22 -12.12 30.61
C VAL A 568 7.83 -12.66 30.30
N ALA A 569 7.73 -13.66 29.43
CA ALA A 569 6.46 -14.30 29.11
C ALA A 569 5.81 -15.01 30.31
N SER A 570 6.60 -15.53 31.26
CA SER A 570 6.08 -16.21 32.45
C SER A 570 5.60 -15.29 33.57
N LEU A 571 6.06 -14.02 33.61
CA LEU A 571 5.71 -13.09 34.68
C LEU A 571 4.21 -12.67 34.62
N PRO A 572 3.59 -12.20 35.72
CA PRO A 572 2.22 -11.70 35.68
C PRO A 572 2.07 -10.42 34.82
N ARG A 573 1.00 -10.33 34.02
CA ARG A 573 0.72 -9.16 33.15
C ARG A 573 0.66 -7.85 33.94
N TRP A 574 -0.01 -7.87 35.10
CA TRP A 574 -0.19 -6.69 35.96
C TRP A 574 1.14 -6.11 36.45
N LEU A 575 2.20 -6.92 36.52
CA LEU A 575 3.52 -6.49 36.93
C LEU A 575 4.29 -5.85 35.76
N ILE A 576 4.36 -6.55 34.62
CA ILE A 576 5.28 -6.17 33.54
C ILE A 576 4.68 -5.22 32.50
N TYR A 577 3.37 -5.33 32.21
CA TYR A 577 2.76 -4.53 31.13
C TYR A 577 2.73 -3.05 31.45
N PRO A 578 2.39 -2.60 32.68
CA PRO A 578 2.48 -1.18 33.01
C PRO A 578 3.89 -0.62 32.86
N LEU A 579 4.93 -1.39 33.23
CA LEU A 579 6.33 -0.99 33.10
C LEU A 579 6.71 -0.75 31.64
N PHE A 580 6.52 -1.75 30.77
CA PHE A 580 6.88 -1.65 29.35
C PHE A 580 6.02 -0.62 28.62
N LYS A 581 4.72 -0.55 28.92
CA LYS A 581 3.82 0.45 28.36
C LYS A 581 4.27 1.88 28.69
N ASN A 582 4.70 2.13 29.93
CA ASN A 582 5.23 3.43 30.30
C ASN A 582 6.59 3.71 29.64
N LEU A 583 7.47 2.71 29.51
CA LEU A 583 8.74 2.85 28.80
C LEU A 583 8.54 3.26 27.33
N VAL A 584 7.71 2.52 26.60
CA VAL A 584 7.35 2.78 25.19
C VAL A 584 6.76 4.18 25.06
N TYR A 585 5.87 4.56 25.98
CA TYR A 585 5.24 5.88 25.95
C TYR A 585 6.21 7.04 26.24
N VAL A 586 7.13 6.86 27.19
CA VAL A 586 8.20 7.84 27.44
C VAL A 586 9.07 7.99 26.19
N ASN A 587 9.45 6.90 25.54
CA ASN A 587 10.20 6.98 24.29
C ASN A 587 9.41 7.70 23.21
N PHE A 588 8.12 7.39 23.05
CA PHE A 588 7.23 8.09 22.13
C PHE A 588 7.20 9.61 22.39
N LEU A 589 7.12 10.05 23.65
CA LEU A 589 7.18 11.48 24.00
C LEU A 589 8.53 12.11 23.68
N VAL A 590 9.64 11.40 23.95
CA VAL A 590 11.00 11.85 23.62
C VAL A 590 11.16 12.03 22.10
N GLN A 591 10.65 11.10 21.30
CA GLN A 591 10.62 11.22 19.84
C GLN A 591 9.85 12.46 19.40
N GLY A 592 8.63 12.64 19.93
CA GLY A 592 7.79 13.80 19.61
C GLY A 592 8.42 15.14 20.04
N TYR A 593 9.16 15.18 21.14
CA TYR A 593 9.93 16.37 21.56
C TYR A 593 11.09 16.63 20.60
N ALA A 594 11.87 15.61 20.29
CA ALA A 594 13.08 15.79 19.51
C ALA A 594 12.77 16.10 18.03
N LEU A 595 11.69 15.54 17.46
CA LEU A 595 11.17 15.96 16.14
C LEU A 595 10.80 17.46 16.12
N ARG A 596 10.17 17.96 17.19
CA ARG A 596 9.81 19.38 17.33
C ARG A 596 11.02 20.29 17.56
N ALA A 597 11.96 19.87 18.40
CA ALA A 597 13.11 20.67 18.82
C ALA A 597 14.18 20.83 17.72
N PHE A 598 14.30 19.86 16.82
CA PHE A 598 15.41 19.79 15.87
C PHE A 598 14.98 19.79 14.39
N GLY A 599 13.67 19.85 14.11
CA GLY A 599 13.12 19.94 12.74
C GLY A 599 13.56 18.79 11.82
N LYS A 600 13.74 19.07 10.51
CA LYS A 600 14.20 18.10 9.48
C LYS A 600 15.53 17.42 9.80
N SER A 601 16.33 17.99 10.71
CA SER A 601 17.59 17.42 11.19
C SER A 601 17.39 16.15 12.02
N PHE A 602 16.18 15.92 12.52
CA PHE A 602 15.80 14.84 13.44
C PHE A 602 14.82 13.84 12.83
N SER A 603 14.86 13.61 11.52
CA SER A 603 14.25 12.37 11.00
C SER A 603 15.15 11.19 11.39
N LEU A 604 14.65 10.32 12.28
CA LEU A 604 15.23 9.00 12.57
C LEU A 604 15.30 8.10 11.33
N TRP A 605 14.53 8.45 10.30
CA TRP A 605 14.34 7.74 9.04
C TRP A 605 15.05 8.45 7.87
N LYS A 606 16.13 9.21 8.14
CA LYS A 606 16.93 9.92 7.12
C LYS A 606 17.71 8.95 6.21
N LYS A 607 16.97 8.19 5.41
CA LYS A 607 17.35 7.76 4.06
C LYS A 607 16.43 8.35 3.00
N TRP A 608 15.39 9.09 3.38
CA TRP A 608 14.49 9.70 2.41
C TRP A 608 14.61 11.22 2.32
N PRO A 609 14.95 11.77 1.15
CA PRO A 609 14.86 13.19 0.89
C PRO A 609 13.38 13.57 0.75
N ALA A 610 12.81 14.03 1.87
CA ALA A 610 11.53 14.71 1.87
C ALA A 610 11.68 16.10 1.23
N VAL A 611 10.75 16.41 0.33
CA VAL A 611 10.45 17.75 -0.18
C VAL A 611 10.33 18.74 0.99
N GLU A 612 10.97 19.91 0.88
CA GLU A 612 10.87 20.97 1.90
C GLU A 612 9.50 21.67 1.92
N PRO A 613 9.08 22.27 3.07
CA PRO A 613 8.76 21.68 4.36
C PRO A 613 7.25 21.49 4.56
N VAL A 614 6.79 20.27 4.82
CA VAL A 614 5.55 20.04 5.58
C VAL A 614 5.86 20.35 7.05
N ARG A 615 5.72 21.63 7.42
CA ARG A 615 6.25 22.16 8.68
C ARG A 615 5.48 21.76 9.95
N GLU A 616 4.44 20.93 9.87
CA GLU A 616 3.58 20.67 11.04
C GLU A 616 3.03 19.25 11.23
N ALA A 617 3.29 18.31 10.31
CA ALA A 617 2.41 17.16 10.13
C ALA A 617 2.84 15.83 10.79
N GLN A 618 4.00 15.76 11.45
CA GLN A 618 4.42 14.60 12.23
C GLN A 618 3.95 14.71 13.68
N LYS A 619 2.64 14.65 13.87
CA LYS A 619 2.05 14.62 15.20
C LYS A 619 1.04 13.48 15.21
N VAL A 620 1.29 12.45 16.02
CA VAL A 620 0.16 11.89 16.79
C VAL A 620 -0.34 13.08 17.56
N HIS A 621 -1.34 13.77 17.02
CA HIS A 621 -1.83 15.01 17.60
C HIS A 621 -2.27 14.69 19.02
N ALA A 622 -1.43 15.08 19.97
CA ALA A 622 -1.86 15.74 21.19
C ALA A 622 -2.27 17.19 20.86
N ARG A 623 -2.98 17.43 19.74
CA ARG A 623 -4.09 18.40 19.82
C ARG A 623 -4.97 17.75 20.88
N GLU A 624 -5.06 18.41 22.03
CA GLU A 624 -5.94 18.06 23.15
C GLU A 624 -7.02 17.17 22.62
N VAL A 625 -7.07 15.92 23.11
CA VAL A 625 -8.16 14.96 22.91
C VAL A 625 -9.39 15.75 22.48
N GLN A 626 -9.56 15.97 21.17
CA GLN A 626 -10.82 16.44 20.67
C GLN A 626 -11.58 15.19 20.96
N ARG A 627 -12.27 15.20 22.12
CA ARG A 627 -13.11 14.11 22.58
C ARG A 627 -13.76 13.68 21.31
N VAL A 628 -13.42 12.47 20.81
CA VAL A 628 -14.10 11.94 19.65
C VAL A 628 -15.55 12.12 20.05
N ASN A 629 -16.26 13.05 19.41
CA ASN A 629 -17.49 13.63 19.97
C ASN A 629 -18.65 12.61 19.93
N VAL A 630 -18.26 11.36 19.72
CA VAL A 630 -19.02 10.24 19.27
C VAL A 630 -18.37 9.05 19.96
N LYS A 631 -18.90 8.71 21.15
CA LYS A 631 -18.82 7.35 21.68
C LYS A 631 -19.66 6.46 20.75
N LEU A 632 -19.23 6.26 19.51
CA LEU A 632 -19.93 5.37 18.60
C LEU A 632 -19.71 3.97 19.14
N ASN A 633 -20.80 3.34 19.56
CA ASN A 633 -20.79 1.95 19.96
C ASN A 633 -20.66 1.10 18.69
N ILE A 634 -19.45 0.99 18.15
CA ILE A 634 -19.18 0.22 16.94
C ILE A 634 -19.15 -1.26 17.32
N GLN A 635 -20.32 -1.88 17.25
CA GLN A 635 -20.51 -3.28 17.64
C GLN A 635 -20.32 -4.24 16.46
N ARG A 636 -20.55 -3.83 15.21
CA ARG A 636 -20.44 -4.74 14.04
C ARG A 636 -19.87 -4.14 12.76
N SER A 637 -20.42 -3.09 12.15
CA SER A 637 -19.95 -2.62 10.82
C SER A 637 -19.67 -1.13 10.81
N LEU A 638 -18.46 -0.74 10.40
CA LEU A 638 -18.09 0.67 10.25
C LEU A 638 -18.90 1.36 9.16
N ARG A 639 -19.15 0.69 8.03
CA ARG A 639 -19.95 1.26 6.93
C ARG A 639 -21.37 1.58 7.37
N ARG A 640 -21.99 0.71 8.18
CA ARG A 640 -23.35 0.93 8.67
C ARG A 640 -23.41 2.19 9.53
N VAL A 641 -22.47 2.34 10.46
CA VAL A 641 -22.35 3.52 11.32
C VAL A 641 -22.20 4.79 10.49
N VAL A 642 -21.29 4.78 9.51
CA VAL A 642 -21.07 5.91 8.60
C VAL A 642 -22.36 6.28 7.85
N ARG A 643 -23.06 5.28 7.30
CA ARG A 643 -24.29 5.50 6.52
C ARG A 643 -25.44 6.03 7.34
N GLU A 644 -25.66 5.51 8.55
CA GLU A 644 -26.71 5.99 9.45
C GLU A 644 -26.50 7.48 9.76
N ARG A 645 -25.26 7.87 10.06
CA ARG A 645 -24.95 9.27 10.38
C ARG A 645 -25.00 10.21 9.18
N THR A 646 -24.60 9.75 7.99
CA THR A 646 -24.77 10.54 6.75
C THR A 646 -26.26 10.79 6.46
N ARG A 647 -27.17 9.88 6.82
CA ARG A 647 -28.62 10.13 6.68
C ARG A 647 -29.15 11.17 7.65
N GLU A 648 -28.58 11.25 8.84
CA GLU A 648 -28.93 12.28 9.84
C GLU A 648 -28.46 13.68 9.45
N HIS A 649 -27.42 13.78 8.61
CA HIS A 649 -26.80 15.04 8.18
C HIS A 649 -26.71 15.06 6.64
N PRO A 650 -27.85 15.26 5.94
CA PRO A 650 -27.86 15.30 4.48
C PRO A 650 -27.02 16.47 3.95
N PRO A 651 -26.46 16.35 2.74
CA PRO A 651 -25.63 17.40 2.15
C PRO A 651 -26.43 18.69 1.95
N ALA A 652 -25.82 19.83 2.29
CA ALA A 652 -26.44 21.14 2.19
C ALA A 652 -26.34 21.76 0.77
N SER A 653 -25.51 21.18 -0.11
CA SER A 653 -25.30 21.64 -1.48
C SER A 653 -25.02 20.49 -2.45
N GLN A 654 -25.11 20.76 -3.75
CA GLN A 654 -24.73 19.79 -4.78
C GLN A 654 -23.24 19.43 -4.69
N THR A 655 -22.37 20.40 -4.38
CA THR A 655 -20.94 20.15 -4.13
C THR A 655 -20.76 19.18 -2.98
N GLU A 656 -21.44 19.37 -1.85
CA GLU A 656 -21.35 18.47 -0.71
C GLU A 656 -21.90 17.08 -1.04
N ALA A 657 -23.02 17.00 -1.78
CA ALA A 657 -23.57 15.73 -2.23
C ALA A 657 -22.59 14.94 -3.12
N ASN A 658 -21.94 15.62 -4.07
CA ASN A 658 -20.93 15.02 -4.93
C ASN A 658 -19.67 14.61 -4.13
N GLN A 659 -19.24 15.43 -3.17
CA GLN A 659 -18.11 15.12 -2.28
C GLN A 659 -18.39 13.90 -1.41
N ASP A 660 -19.60 13.77 -0.86
CA ASP A 660 -20.00 12.61 -0.05
C ASP A 660 -20.01 11.33 -0.90
N ILE A 661 -20.50 11.38 -2.15
CA ILE A 661 -20.46 10.24 -3.08
C ILE A 661 -19.01 9.81 -3.35
N LEU A 662 -18.12 10.75 -3.63
CA LEU A 662 -16.70 10.48 -3.90
C LEU A 662 -15.97 9.93 -2.67
N SER A 663 -16.25 10.48 -1.48
CA SER A 663 -15.59 10.11 -0.23
C SER A 663 -15.93 8.70 0.25
N ILE A 664 -17.12 8.19 -0.11
CA ILE A 664 -17.53 6.81 0.16
C ILE A 664 -16.76 5.81 -0.72
N GLY A 665 -16.37 6.21 -1.93
CA GLY A 665 -15.65 5.39 -2.91
C GLY A 665 -16.53 4.39 -3.68
N LEU A 666 -15.84 3.51 -4.42
CA LEU A 666 -16.41 2.52 -5.37
C LEU A 666 -17.07 1.28 -4.73
#